data_AF-A0AAD9J694-F1
#
_entry.id   AF-A0AAD9J694-F1
#
_cell.length_a   1.000
_cell.length_b   1.000
_cell.length_c   1.000
_cell.angle_alpha   90.00
_cell.angle_beta   90.00
_cell.angle_gamma   90.00
#
_symmetry.space_group_name_H-M   'P 1'
#
loop_
_entity.id
_entity.type
_entity.pdbx_description
1 polymer ?
#
loop_
_entity_poly.entity_id
_entity_poly.type
_entity_poly.pdbx_seq_one_letter_code
_entity_poly.pdbx_strand_id
1 'polypeptide(L)'
;MSASTKESELIKLQELSGKTAIRVSADVYSLLQKGKQISLQTNGLFNIAILPLVQLWDITAAHPKAPQREQVINILPLLDFNNVKLLPKQKVLLSQPGMGVDLGGIAKGYIAEQIAYLLKKEHISSALIDLGGNIHVIGTKPDKQPWIIGIRDPQGNMSQIIGTVKVTDGYSMVTSGAYERYFMQDGIRYHHIFDSQTGYPAESDLESVTIVTKNGTLADALSTAFFVAGSQQSINLAKKFSTIGYILCSVCGVLQPKWFGKCPQCGQWNTATESVDPTKKKSKMHVYSLQDKTDSSEQVIKTNIRELDRVLGEGMSKGSSILCGGPPGIGKSTLMLQLASAAKIKTLYVTGEETLSRIKQRAIRLNVHKDSFLISMDTLLPLIITACEEKKPELLIVDSIQTIHDEELNGSAGSVGQIRHCTHRLIETCRTLSIILILVAHVTKEGEIAGPKILEHLVDIVLFFDQGDMDLRFLRSSKNRFGTTHEVGLFIMDAHGLQAVQDPSVFFLVRRKGPPPAGVISVPIYEGSRVFMVEIQSLIVPASSLSRIYSDRIDPRRVSRMAAVLEKYLDITLSNKDIYINVAGGITIQDIGVDVGICLALYSAYQSVPVPEKTTAFGEISLAGEIRPTAFTKQRMHTAKDMGFLTCIVPSDLDTTHTSASSLTELIHIAFSSPHTAKK
;
A
#
# COMPACT_ATOMS: atom_id res chain seq x y z
N MET A 1 11.75 43.46 11.46
CA MET A 1 10.92 42.64 10.54
C MET A 1 10.42 41.34 11.19
N SER A 2 10.49 41.18 12.52
CA SER A 2 10.07 39.94 13.20
C SER A 2 8.57 39.95 13.47
N ALA A 3 7.88 38.82 13.31
CA ALA A 3 6.47 38.69 13.70
C ALA A 3 6.28 38.42 15.21
N SER A 4 7.36 38.17 15.96
CA SER A 4 7.32 37.77 17.37
C SER A 4 8.01 38.74 18.34
N THR A 5 8.72 39.75 17.84
CA THR A 5 9.46 40.72 18.68
C THR A 5 8.63 41.98 18.93
N LYS A 6 8.33 42.30 20.20
CA LYS A 6 7.43 43.40 20.63
C LYS A 6 7.67 44.76 19.97
N GLU A 7 8.91 45.11 19.64
CA GLU A 7 9.24 46.41 19.06
C GLU A 7 9.16 46.44 17.52
N SER A 8 8.83 45.32 16.88
CA SER A 8 8.80 45.17 15.42
C SER A 8 7.67 45.97 14.77
N GLU A 9 7.96 46.54 13.60
CA GLU A 9 6.97 47.20 12.74
C GLU A 9 5.79 46.28 12.37
N LEU A 10 6.01 44.96 12.27
CA LEU A 10 4.95 43.99 11.97
C LEU A 10 3.95 43.81 13.11
N ILE A 11 4.42 43.86 14.36
CA ILE A 11 3.54 43.78 15.54
C ILE A 11 2.70 45.05 15.65
N LYS A 12 3.32 46.23 15.46
CA LYS A 12 2.59 47.51 15.40
C LYS A 12 1.53 47.52 14.31
N LEU A 13 1.81 46.89 13.16
CA LEU A 13 0.85 46.73 12.07
C LEU A 13 -0.34 45.85 12.48
N GLN A 14 -0.10 44.75 13.20
CA GLN A 14 -1.14 43.86 13.71
C GLN A 14 -2.01 44.54 14.79
N GLU A 15 -1.42 45.24 15.75
CA GLU A 15 -2.12 45.93 16.84
C GLU A 15 -3.10 47.01 16.35
N LEU A 16 -2.78 47.60 15.19
CA LEU A 16 -3.57 48.64 14.54
C LEU A 16 -4.43 48.12 13.37
N SER A 17 -4.54 46.79 13.22
CA SER A 17 -5.41 46.16 12.24
C SER A 17 -6.87 46.60 12.40
N GLY A 18 -7.52 46.92 11.28
CA GLY A 18 -8.88 47.45 11.23
C GLY A 18 -9.04 48.89 11.74
N LYS A 19 -7.97 49.58 12.17
CA LYS A 19 -8.05 50.93 12.75
C LYS A 19 -7.51 52.02 11.84
N THR A 20 -6.21 51.98 11.50
CA THR A 20 -5.56 53.05 10.73
C THR A 20 -4.33 52.58 9.96
N ALA A 21 -3.94 53.34 8.94
CA ALA A 21 -2.74 53.07 8.16
C ALA A 21 -1.50 53.56 8.92
N ILE A 22 -0.47 52.73 9.01
CA ILE A 22 0.81 53.09 9.64
C ILE A 22 1.92 53.24 8.61
N ARG A 23 2.88 54.12 8.88
CA ARG A 23 4.10 54.19 8.09
C ARG A 23 5.07 53.10 8.56
N VAL A 24 5.62 52.34 7.62
CA VAL A 24 6.66 51.34 7.86
C VAL A 24 7.95 51.74 7.16
N SER A 25 9.06 51.08 7.49
CA SER A 25 10.35 51.25 6.81
C SER A 25 10.27 50.90 5.32
N ALA A 26 11.20 51.44 4.54
CA ALA A 26 11.28 51.13 3.11
C ALA A 26 11.46 49.62 2.85
N ASP A 27 12.27 48.94 3.67
CA ASP A 27 12.49 47.49 3.57
C ASP A 27 11.23 46.69 3.83
N VAL A 28 10.52 46.99 4.93
CA VAL A 28 9.25 46.31 5.26
C VAL A 28 8.21 46.57 4.17
N TYR A 29 8.09 47.82 3.70
CA TYR A 29 7.16 48.15 2.63
C TYR A 29 7.46 47.38 1.33
N SER A 30 8.74 47.32 0.95
CA SER A 30 9.21 46.58 -0.24
C SER A 30 8.92 45.08 -0.14
N LEU A 31 9.18 44.48 1.02
CA LEU A 31 8.88 43.07 1.27
C LEU A 31 7.38 42.78 1.26
N LEU A 32 6.57 43.63 1.86
CA LEU A 32 5.10 43.51 1.81
C LEU A 32 4.59 43.60 0.37
N GLN A 33 5.16 44.50 -0.44
CA GLN A 33 4.81 44.62 -1.85
C GLN A 33 5.15 43.35 -2.63
N LYS A 34 6.37 42.84 -2.49
CA LYS A 34 6.80 41.58 -3.13
C LYS A 34 5.94 40.41 -2.66
N GLY A 35 5.76 40.25 -1.36
CA GLY A 35 4.98 39.16 -0.80
C GLY A 35 3.50 39.20 -1.24
N LYS A 36 2.88 40.38 -1.30
CA LYS A 36 1.52 40.54 -1.81
C LYS A 36 1.43 40.17 -3.30
N GLN A 37 2.40 40.60 -4.10
CA GLN A 37 2.47 40.25 -5.51
C GLN A 37 2.60 38.73 -5.71
N ILE A 38 3.46 38.07 -4.94
CA ILE A 38 3.63 36.61 -5.02
C ILE A 38 2.36 35.90 -4.54
N SER A 39 1.69 36.42 -3.51
CA SER A 39 0.39 35.88 -3.04
C SER A 39 -0.66 35.92 -4.15
N LEU A 40 -0.71 37.02 -4.92
CA LEU A 40 -1.57 37.14 -6.10
C LEU A 40 -1.18 36.16 -7.21
N GLN A 41 0.11 36.07 -7.55
CA GLN A 41 0.60 35.21 -8.65
C GLN A 41 0.43 33.72 -8.36
N THR A 42 0.47 33.33 -7.09
CA THR A 42 0.28 31.96 -6.61
C THR A 42 -1.16 31.66 -6.19
N ASN A 43 -2.08 32.62 -6.34
CA ASN A 43 -3.48 32.50 -5.92
C ASN A 43 -3.64 32.05 -4.46
N GLY A 44 -2.83 32.59 -3.55
CA GLY A 44 -2.88 32.34 -2.10
C GLY A 44 -2.17 31.07 -1.62
N LEU A 45 -1.51 30.30 -2.50
CA LEU A 45 -0.67 29.17 -2.08
C LEU A 45 0.53 29.64 -1.23
N PHE A 46 1.11 30.79 -1.58
CA PHE A 46 1.86 31.61 -0.64
C PHE A 46 0.94 32.75 -0.19
N ASN A 47 0.89 33.02 1.12
CA ASN A 47 0.01 34.04 1.66
C ASN A 47 0.72 34.86 2.74
N ILE A 48 0.88 36.16 2.50
CA ILE A 48 1.49 37.06 3.49
C ILE A 48 0.62 37.30 4.73
N ALA A 49 -0.71 37.17 4.63
CA ALA A 49 -1.64 37.42 5.72
C ALA A 49 -1.86 36.17 6.61
N ILE A 50 -0.89 35.26 6.65
CA ILE A 50 -1.01 33.96 7.32
C ILE A 50 -0.84 34.01 8.85
N LEU A 51 -0.41 35.16 9.40
CA LEU A 51 -0.06 35.27 10.82
C LEU A 51 -1.16 34.82 11.81
N PRO A 52 -2.46 35.13 11.62
CA PRO A 52 -3.51 34.65 12.52
C PRO A 52 -3.55 33.11 12.60
N LEU A 53 -3.24 32.43 11.49
CA LEU A 53 -3.19 30.97 11.44
C LEU A 53 -1.94 30.42 12.13
N VAL A 54 -0.78 31.06 11.90
CA VAL A 54 0.47 30.71 12.58
C VAL A 54 0.33 30.84 14.10
N GLN A 55 -0.33 31.91 14.57
CA GLN A 55 -0.59 32.15 15.99
C GLN A 55 -1.63 31.18 16.58
N LEU A 56 -2.64 30.77 15.80
CA LEU A 56 -3.63 29.81 16.26
C LEU A 56 -3.03 28.41 16.46
N TRP A 57 -2.19 27.97 15.53
CA TRP A 57 -1.56 26.65 15.60
C TRP A 57 -0.39 26.58 16.56
N ASP A 58 0.37 27.69 16.70
CA ASP A 58 1.54 27.86 17.58
C ASP A 58 2.37 26.57 17.76
N ILE A 59 2.86 26.03 16.65
CA ILE A 59 3.56 24.74 16.61
C ILE A 59 4.84 24.76 17.46
N THR A 60 5.36 25.94 17.75
CA THR A 60 6.55 26.15 18.59
C THR A 60 6.25 26.25 20.09
N ALA A 61 4.98 26.19 20.50
CA ALA A 61 4.61 26.15 21.90
C ALA A 61 5.26 24.97 22.63
N ALA A 62 5.41 25.07 23.95
CA ALA A 62 5.93 23.96 24.77
C ALA A 62 5.04 22.71 24.68
N HIS A 63 3.72 22.92 24.52
CA HIS A 63 2.70 21.88 24.39
C HIS A 63 1.71 22.25 23.28
N PRO A 64 2.12 22.13 22.01
CA PRO A 64 1.26 22.48 20.88
C PRO A 64 0.07 21.51 20.81
N LYS A 65 -1.09 22.03 20.45
CA LYS A 65 -2.33 21.26 20.29
C LYS A 65 -3.05 21.73 19.03
N ALA A 66 -3.65 20.78 18.32
CA ALA A 66 -4.49 21.12 17.17
C ALA A 66 -5.68 22.00 17.63
N PRO A 67 -5.92 23.14 16.95
CA PRO A 67 -7.04 24.02 17.30
C PRO A 67 -8.38 23.37 16.97
N GLN A 68 -9.43 23.82 17.66
CA GLN A 68 -10.80 23.38 17.35
C GLN A 68 -11.22 23.91 15.98
N ARG A 69 -12.01 23.12 15.25
CA ARG A 69 -12.48 23.46 13.90
C ARG A 69 -13.17 24.83 13.83
N GLU A 70 -13.94 25.19 14.85
CA GLU A 70 -14.61 26.49 14.95
C GLU A 70 -13.62 27.66 15.02
N GLN A 71 -12.50 27.48 15.75
CA GLN A 71 -11.45 28.49 15.84
C GLN A 71 -10.80 28.70 14.46
N VAL A 72 -10.55 27.62 13.71
CA VAL A 72 -10.01 27.68 12.35
C VAL A 72 -10.97 28.41 11.42
N ILE A 73 -12.25 28.05 11.41
CA ILE A 73 -13.26 28.69 10.56
C ILE A 73 -13.36 30.21 10.84
N ASN A 74 -13.30 30.61 12.10
CA ASN A 74 -13.41 32.01 12.51
C ASN A 74 -12.23 32.88 12.02
N ILE A 75 -11.05 32.29 11.82
CA ILE A 75 -9.87 33.04 11.37
C ILE A 75 -9.69 33.05 9.85
N LEU A 76 -10.29 32.11 9.10
CA LEU A 76 -10.13 32.03 7.64
C LEU A 76 -10.41 33.38 6.92
N PRO A 77 -11.45 34.17 7.28
CA PRO A 77 -11.68 35.47 6.66
C PRO A 77 -10.53 36.47 6.86
N LEU A 78 -9.77 36.34 7.95
CA LEU A 78 -8.63 37.21 8.27
C LEU A 78 -7.40 36.92 7.39
N LEU A 79 -7.39 35.79 6.66
CA LEU A 79 -6.29 35.38 5.79
C LEU A 79 -6.38 35.97 4.38
N ASP A 80 -7.40 36.77 4.07
CA ASP A 80 -7.52 37.41 2.77
C ASP A 80 -6.47 38.53 2.59
N PHE A 81 -5.38 38.20 1.90
CA PHE A 81 -4.27 39.11 1.61
C PHE A 81 -4.68 40.34 0.78
N ASN A 82 -5.86 40.35 0.14
CA ASN A 82 -6.37 41.54 -0.54
C ASN A 82 -6.67 42.68 0.45
N ASN A 83 -6.90 42.35 1.72
CA ASN A 83 -7.14 43.31 2.80
C ASN A 83 -5.86 43.93 3.39
N VAL A 84 -4.68 43.48 2.95
CA VAL A 84 -3.40 44.16 3.17
C VAL A 84 -3.25 45.29 2.14
N LYS A 85 -3.56 46.53 2.50
CA LYS A 85 -3.50 47.68 1.59
C LYS A 85 -2.16 48.40 1.71
N LEU A 86 -1.45 48.50 0.58
CA LEU A 86 -0.20 49.25 0.44
C LEU A 86 -0.54 50.62 -0.15
N LEU A 87 -0.26 51.67 0.60
CA LEU A 87 -0.64 53.05 0.31
C LEU A 87 0.61 53.92 0.05
N PRO A 88 0.47 55.05 -0.66
CA PRO A 88 1.59 55.97 -0.92
C PRO A 88 2.32 56.40 0.35
N LYS A 89 3.59 56.78 0.20
CA LYS A 89 4.48 57.20 1.31
C LYS A 89 4.73 56.10 2.35
N GLN A 90 4.86 54.85 1.89
CA GLN A 90 5.19 53.68 2.71
C GLN A 90 4.16 53.41 3.82
N LYS A 91 2.87 53.71 3.55
CA LYS A 91 1.79 53.47 4.52
C LYS A 91 1.14 52.12 4.26
N VAL A 92 0.83 51.38 5.31
CA VAL A 92 0.20 50.06 5.21
C VAL A 92 -1.03 50.02 6.11
N LEU A 93 -2.13 49.48 5.61
CA LEU A 93 -3.38 49.28 6.33
C LEU A 93 -3.79 47.81 6.24
N LEU A 94 -4.00 47.15 7.38
CA LEU A 94 -4.73 45.89 7.44
C LEU A 94 -6.21 46.21 7.64
N SER A 95 -7.05 45.88 6.67
CA SER A 95 -8.41 46.44 6.60
C SER A 95 -9.39 45.80 7.58
N GLN A 96 -9.10 44.59 8.09
CA GLN A 96 -9.96 43.90 9.05
C GLN A 96 -9.28 43.79 10.41
N PRO A 97 -10.01 43.98 11.53
CA PRO A 97 -9.50 43.73 12.87
C PRO A 97 -9.05 42.28 13.05
N GLY A 98 -7.91 42.07 13.70
CA GLY A 98 -7.37 40.73 13.97
C GLY A 98 -6.52 40.14 12.85
N MET A 99 -6.45 40.81 11.69
CA MET A 99 -5.48 40.45 10.65
C MET A 99 -4.05 40.65 11.13
N GLY A 100 -3.15 39.82 10.62
CA GLY A 100 -1.71 39.95 10.82
C GLY A 100 -0.95 39.57 9.57
N VAL A 101 0.31 39.99 9.49
CA VAL A 101 1.19 39.65 8.36
C VAL A 101 2.42 38.94 8.89
N ASP A 102 2.77 37.83 8.25
CA ASP A 102 4.01 37.10 8.51
C ASP A 102 4.90 37.17 7.26
N LEU A 103 6.18 37.51 7.47
CA LEU A 103 7.20 37.56 6.43
C LEU A 103 8.16 36.37 6.53
N GLY A 104 7.92 35.41 7.42
CA GLY A 104 8.81 34.27 7.68
C GLY A 104 9.18 33.46 6.43
N GLY A 105 8.26 33.36 5.47
CA GLY A 105 8.48 32.67 4.18
C GLY A 105 9.12 33.52 3.07
N ILE A 106 9.55 34.76 3.35
CA ILE A 106 10.29 35.59 2.37
C ILE A 106 11.49 36.34 2.96
N ALA A 107 11.50 36.56 4.27
CA ALA A 107 12.47 37.40 4.93
C ALA A 107 13.89 36.81 4.88
N LYS A 108 14.03 35.48 5.00
CA LYS A 108 15.35 34.83 5.02
C LYS A 108 16.01 34.94 3.64
N GLY A 109 15.26 34.66 2.58
CA GLY A 109 15.70 34.87 1.21
C GLY A 109 16.14 36.32 0.94
N TYR A 110 15.34 37.30 1.38
CA TYR A 110 15.69 38.71 1.24
C TYR A 110 16.96 39.11 2.00
N ILE A 111 17.09 38.69 3.26
CA ILE A 111 18.26 39.03 4.08
C ILE A 111 19.53 38.42 3.47
N ALA A 112 19.46 37.19 2.95
CA ALA A 112 20.59 36.57 2.27
C ALA A 112 21.04 37.39 1.04
N GLU A 113 20.10 37.91 0.25
CA GLU A 113 20.39 38.82 -0.86
C GLU A 113 21.00 40.15 -0.40
N GLN A 114 20.49 40.74 0.68
CA GLN A 114 21.03 42.01 1.21
C GLN A 114 22.45 41.83 1.74
N ILE A 115 22.74 40.73 2.45
CA ILE A 115 24.09 40.37 2.86
C ILE A 115 24.98 40.23 1.62
N ALA A 116 24.51 39.52 0.60
CA ALA A 116 25.29 39.33 -0.62
C ALA A 116 25.60 40.66 -1.33
N TYR A 117 24.62 41.57 -1.38
CA TYR A 117 24.79 42.91 -1.93
C TYR A 117 25.85 43.72 -1.15
N LEU A 118 25.81 43.69 0.18
CA LEU A 118 26.79 44.38 1.03
C LEU A 118 28.20 43.80 0.85
N LEU A 119 28.35 42.47 0.81
CA LEU A 119 29.65 41.83 0.59
C LEU A 119 30.24 42.18 -0.79
N LYS A 120 29.41 42.19 -1.84
CA LYS A 120 29.85 42.60 -3.19
C LYS A 120 30.30 44.07 -3.22
N LYS A 121 29.66 44.94 -2.43
CA LYS A 121 30.04 46.35 -2.28
C LYS A 121 31.42 46.51 -1.63
N GLU A 122 31.75 45.63 -0.70
CA GLU A 122 33.08 45.51 -0.08
C GLU A 122 34.08 44.71 -0.92
N HIS A 123 33.82 44.54 -2.22
CA HIS A 123 34.68 43.85 -3.19
C HIS A 123 34.95 42.36 -2.89
N ILE A 124 34.11 41.71 -2.09
CA ILE A 124 34.19 40.27 -1.87
C ILE A 124 33.66 39.54 -3.11
N SER A 125 34.52 38.72 -3.72
CA SER A 125 34.26 38.02 -4.98
C SER A 125 33.89 36.54 -4.82
N SER A 126 33.96 35.99 -3.60
CA SER A 126 33.63 34.59 -3.29
C SER A 126 33.07 34.48 -1.87
N ALA A 127 31.84 33.98 -1.72
CA ALA A 127 31.21 33.71 -0.43
C ALA A 127 30.01 32.77 -0.56
N LEU A 128 29.71 32.03 0.52
CA LEU A 128 28.48 31.27 0.69
C LEU A 128 27.78 31.79 1.94
N ILE A 129 26.56 32.28 1.78
CA ILE A 129 25.72 32.82 2.85
C ILE A 129 24.67 31.76 3.17
N ASP A 130 24.58 31.33 4.42
CA ASP A 130 23.59 30.36 4.91
C ASP A 130 22.78 30.97 6.05
N LEU A 131 21.49 31.21 5.80
CA LEU A 131 20.53 31.66 6.82
C LEU A 131 19.54 30.56 7.13
N GLY A 132 19.98 29.57 7.91
CA GLY A 132 19.14 28.45 8.33
C GLY A 132 18.63 27.62 7.16
N GLY A 133 19.52 27.26 6.24
CA GLY A 133 19.22 26.51 5.02
C GLY A 133 18.81 27.38 3.82
N ASN A 134 18.71 28.70 3.99
CA ASN A 134 18.51 29.65 2.90
C ASN A 134 19.87 30.10 2.38
N ILE A 135 20.30 29.51 1.27
CA ILE A 135 21.64 29.69 0.72
C ILE A 135 21.63 30.78 -0.35
N HIS A 136 22.61 31.68 -0.33
CA HIS A 136 22.96 32.57 -1.45
C HIS A 136 24.46 32.52 -1.71
N VAL A 137 24.87 32.45 -2.98
CA VAL A 137 26.29 32.33 -3.33
C VAL A 137 26.81 33.54 -4.11
N ILE A 138 28.04 33.93 -3.79
CA ILE A 138 28.85 34.92 -4.49
C ILE A 138 30.00 34.17 -5.17
N GLY A 139 30.19 34.41 -6.46
CA GLY A 139 31.29 33.87 -7.24
C GLY A 139 31.35 32.34 -7.27
N THR A 140 32.57 31.84 -7.41
CA THR A 140 32.92 30.41 -7.30
C THR A 140 33.74 30.19 -6.03
N LYS A 141 34.01 28.93 -5.69
CA LYS A 141 35.02 28.58 -4.68
C LYS A 141 36.42 29.09 -5.07
N PRO A 142 37.39 29.14 -4.14
CA PRO A 142 38.77 29.54 -4.41
C PRO A 142 39.45 28.72 -5.52
N ASP A 143 39.07 27.45 -5.68
CA ASP A 143 39.54 26.54 -6.74
C ASP A 143 38.85 26.76 -8.11
N LYS A 144 38.06 27.84 -8.24
CA LYS A 144 37.25 28.20 -9.43
C LYS A 144 36.13 27.23 -9.76
N GLN A 145 35.82 26.27 -8.89
CA GLN A 145 34.68 25.37 -9.06
C GLN A 145 33.37 25.99 -8.56
N PRO A 146 32.21 25.59 -9.12
CA PRO A 146 30.91 25.98 -8.58
C PRO A 146 30.74 25.56 -7.12
N TRP A 147 29.88 26.28 -6.40
CA TRP A 147 29.46 25.84 -5.07
C TRP A 147 28.63 24.57 -5.21
N ILE A 148 28.89 23.57 -4.37
CA ILE A 148 28.15 22.31 -4.35
C ILE A 148 27.35 22.30 -3.06
N ILE A 149 26.03 22.41 -3.17
CA ILE A 149 25.12 22.54 -2.03
C ILE A 149 24.33 21.25 -1.88
N GLY A 150 24.32 20.68 -0.67
CA GLY A 150 23.58 19.45 -0.38
C GLY A 150 22.09 19.69 -0.14
N ILE A 151 21.25 18.80 -0.67
CA ILE A 151 19.84 18.66 -0.32
C ILE A 151 19.74 17.61 0.78
N ARG A 152 19.12 17.98 1.90
CA ARG A 152 19.00 17.10 3.08
C ARG A 152 17.92 16.05 2.90
N ASP A 153 18.10 14.91 3.55
CA ASP A 153 17.08 13.87 3.66
C ASP A 153 15.88 14.37 4.49
N PRO A 154 14.66 14.38 3.93
CA PRO A 154 13.46 14.75 4.67
C PRO A 154 13.01 13.72 5.73
N GLN A 155 13.49 12.47 5.69
CA GLN A 155 12.86 11.35 6.42
C GLN A 155 13.53 10.88 7.73
N GLY A 156 14.70 11.37 8.15
CA GLY A 156 15.16 10.94 9.49
C GLY A 156 16.59 11.16 9.95
N ASN A 157 17.49 11.75 9.16
CA ASN A 157 18.82 12.07 9.66
C ASN A 157 19.25 13.47 9.22
N MET A 158 19.29 14.42 10.17
CA MET A 158 19.64 15.82 9.92
C MET A 158 21.02 16.00 9.25
N SER A 159 21.88 14.97 9.28
CA SER A 159 23.21 14.97 8.67
C SER A 159 23.28 14.35 7.27
N GLN A 160 22.23 13.66 6.80
CA GLN A 160 22.25 12.92 5.55
C GLN A 160 21.88 13.81 4.36
N ILE A 161 22.71 13.77 3.32
CA ILE A 161 22.53 14.51 2.05
C ILE A 161 22.08 13.51 0.98
N ILE A 162 20.90 13.73 0.39
CA ILE A 162 20.29 12.85 -0.63
C ILE A 162 20.59 13.29 -2.06
N GLY A 163 21.10 14.51 -2.23
CA GLY A 163 21.46 15.06 -3.52
C GLY A 163 22.33 16.29 -3.38
N THR A 164 22.98 16.70 -4.47
CA THR A 164 23.74 17.96 -4.48
C THR A 164 23.40 18.77 -5.72
N VAL A 165 23.39 20.09 -5.58
CA VAL A 165 23.16 21.02 -6.69
C VAL A 165 24.38 21.91 -6.82
N LYS A 166 24.87 22.06 -8.06
CA LYS A 166 25.89 23.06 -8.39
C LYS A 166 25.23 24.42 -8.52
N VAL A 167 25.63 25.36 -7.68
CA VAL A 167 25.10 26.72 -7.64
C VAL A 167 26.22 27.69 -8.05
N THR A 168 25.90 28.56 -9.01
CA THR A 168 26.82 29.55 -9.59
C THR A 168 26.52 30.95 -9.07
N ASP A 169 27.43 31.91 -9.28
CA ASP A 169 27.31 33.30 -8.75
C ASP A 169 25.90 33.91 -8.90
N GLY A 170 25.44 34.50 -7.80
CA GLY A 170 24.18 35.25 -7.72
C GLY A 170 22.93 34.38 -7.63
N TYR A 171 23.06 33.05 -7.58
CA TYR A 171 21.92 32.17 -7.33
C TYR A 171 21.71 31.93 -5.83
N SER A 172 20.44 31.78 -5.48
CA SER A 172 19.96 31.35 -4.18
C SER A 172 19.38 29.94 -4.29
N MET A 173 19.49 29.18 -3.21
CA MET A 173 18.90 27.85 -3.06
C MET A 173 18.17 27.80 -1.72
N VAL A 174 16.84 27.62 -1.76
CA VAL A 174 15.99 27.62 -0.57
C VAL A 174 15.15 26.36 -0.55
N THR A 175 15.03 25.73 0.61
CA THR A 175 14.25 24.49 0.80
C THR A 175 13.13 24.71 1.80
N SER A 176 11.94 24.19 1.51
CA SER A 176 10.82 24.09 2.43
C SER A 176 10.39 22.63 2.57
N GLY A 177 10.06 22.18 3.78
CA GLY A 177 9.62 20.80 4.02
C GLY A 177 8.87 20.63 5.33
N ALA A 178 8.04 19.59 5.41
CA ALA A 178 7.17 19.33 6.57
C ALA A 178 7.92 18.79 7.81
N TYR A 179 9.19 18.42 7.67
CA TYR A 179 9.99 17.78 8.72
C TYR A 179 10.79 18.77 9.59
N GLU A 180 10.89 20.04 9.20
CA GLU A 180 11.73 20.99 9.95
C GLU A 180 11.11 21.41 11.28
N ARG A 181 9.78 21.59 11.33
CA ARG A 181 9.03 21.96 12.54
C ARG A 181 7.62 21.35 12.48
N TYR A 182 7.33 20.44 13.40
CA TYR A 182 6.04 19.75 13.53
C TYR A 182 5.80 19.26 14.97
N PHE A 183 4.57 18.88 15.26
CA PHE A 183 4.21 18.09 16.45
C PHE A 183 3.31 16.90 16.07
N MET A 184 3.23 15.92 16.96
CA MET A 184 2.38 14.73 16.81
C MET A 184 1.22 14.80 17.80
N GLN A 185 0.00 14.56 17.33
CA GLN A 185 -1.18 14.41 18.19
C GLN A 185 -2.08 13.33 17.61
N ASP A 186 -2.47 12.35 18.42
CA ASP A 186 -3.34 11.23 18.03
C ASP A 186 -2.84 10.46 16.79
N GLY A 187 -1.52 10.34 16.62
CA GLY A 187 -0.90 9.70 15.46
C GLY A 187 -0.82 10.56 14.19
N ILE A 188 -1.36 11.78 14.22
CA ILE A 188 -1.34 12.73 13.10
C ILE A 188 -0.18 13.72 13.29
N ARG A 189 0.56 13.98 12.21
CA ARG A 189 1.64 14.98 12.17
C ARG A 189 1.08 16.33 11.71
N TYR A 190 1.32 17.38 12.48
CA TYR A 190 0.97 18.75 12.13
C TYR A 190 2.25 19.59 11.99
N HIS A 191 2.52 20.11 10.78
CA HIS A 191 3.74 20.88 10.47
C HIS A 191 3.45 22.37 10.23
N HIS A 192 4.50 23.18 10.27
CA HIS A 192 4.44 24.66 10.21
C HIS A 192 4.13 25.30 8.84
N ILE A 193 3.88 24.50 7.80
CA ILE A 193 3.56 25.01 6.47
C ILE A 193 2.05 24.85 6.28
N PHE A 194 1.33 25.97 6.26
CA PHE A 194 -0.12 25.96 6.27
C PHE A 194 -0.71 26.23 4.88
N ASP A 195 -1.83 25.56 4.58
CA ASP A 195 -2.69 25.94 3.47
C ASP A 195 -3.71 26.98 3.96
N SER A 196 -3.62 28.19 3.41
CA SER A 196 -4.49 29.31 3.79
C SER A 196 -5.96 29.12 3.38
N GLN A 197 -6.26 28.18 2.49
CA GLN A 197 -7.64 27.87 2.08
C GLN A 197 -8.34 26.93 3.07
N THR A 198 -7.61 26.00 3.66
CA THR A 198 -8.15 25.02 4.61
C THR A 198 -8.00 25.47 6.06
N GLY A 199 -6.94 26.23 6.36
CA GLY A 199 -6.58 26.59 7.73
C GLY A 199 -5.87 25.45 8.49
N TYR A 200 -5.37 24.46 7.78
CA TYR A 200 -4.61 23.33 8.34
C TYR A 200 -3.20 23.27 7.73
N PRO A 201 -2.25 22.54 8.34
CA PRO A 201 -1.01 22.17 7.68
C PRO A 201 -1.28 21.56 6.30
N ALA A 202 -0.49 21.94 5.32
CA ALA A 202 -0.72 21.56 3.93
C ALA A 202 -0.50 20.06 3.70
N GLU A 203 -1.50 19.36 3.17
CA GLU A 203 -1.36 17.97 2.74
C GLU A 203 -0.68 17.92 1.36
N SER A 204 0.65 17.75 1.37
CA SER A 204 1.47 17.70 0.16
C SER A 204 1.95 16.29 -0.15
N ASP A 205 2.08 15.97 -1.44
CA ASP A 205 2.76 14.76 -1.93
C ASP A 205 4.29 14.92 -2.01
N LEU A 206 4.79 16.12 -1.69
CA LEU A 206 6.20 16.44 -1.63
C LEU A 206 6.68 16.40 -0.18
N GLU A 207 7.81 15.74 0.06
CA GLU A 207 8.48 15.74 1.37
C GLU A 207 9.26 17.05 1.60
N SER A 208 9.91 17.55 0.55
CA SER A 208 10.54 18.87 0.48
C SER A 208 10.47 19.46 -0.93
N VAL A 209 10.60 20.79 -1.00
CA VAL A 209 10.79 21.53 -2.24
C VAL A 209 12.00 22.42 -2.13
N THR A 210 12.94 22.25 -3.06
CA THR A 210 14.10 23.13 -3.20
C THR A 210 13.96 24.01 -4.45
N ILE A 211 14.02 25.32 -4.28
CA ILE A 211 13.97 26.30 -5.37
C ILE A 211 15.35 26.93 -5.56
N VAL A 212 15.83 26.92 -6.81
CA VAL A 212 17.10 27.53 -7.21
C VAL A 212 16.83 28.66 -8.20
N THR A 213 17.16 29.90 -7.82
CA THR A 213 16.93 31.09 -8.66
C THR A 213 17.82 32.25 -8.23
N LYS A 214 18.03 33.24 -9.10
CA LYS A 214 18.79 34.45 -8.77
C LYS A 214 18.09 35.37 -7.77
N ASN A 215 16.80 35.16 -7.54
CA ASN A 215 16.00 35.94 -6.61
C ASN A 215 15.66 35.10 -5.38
N GLY A 216 16.49 35.18 -4.34
CA GLY A 216 16.32 34.49 -3.07
C GLY A 216 15.02 34.85 -2.35
N THR A 217 14.56 36.10 -2.45
CA THR A 217 13.24 36.48 -1.90
C THR A 217 12.11 35.67 -2.57
N LEU A 218 12.17 35.52 -3.89
CA LEU A 218 11.22 34.70 -4.65
C LEU A 218 11.41 33.21 -4.37
N ALA A 219 12.64 32.75 -4.18
CA ALA A 219 12.95 31.34 -3.88
C ALA A 219 12.26 30.87 -2.60
N ASP A 220 12.36 31.65 -1.51
CA ASP A 220 11.75 31.37 -0.20
C ASP A 220 10.21 31.35 -0.28
N ALA A 221 9.63 32.29 -1.04
CA ALA A 221 8.19 32.33 -1.27
C ALA A 221 7.71 31.11 -2.07
N LEU A 222 8.40 30.80 -3.17
CA LEU A 222 8.01 29.73 -4.08
C LEU A 222 8.24 28.35 -3.49
N SER A 223 9.25 28.14 -2.65
CA SER A 223 9.45 26.85 -1.98
C SER A 223 8.26 26.53 -1.08
N THR A 224 7.73 27.54 -0.38
CA THR A 224 6.49 27.42 0.41
C THR A 224 5.29 27.19 -0.51
N ALA A 225 5.09 28.02 -1.54
CA ALA A 225 3.95 27.91 -2.45
C ALA A 225 3.89 26.54 -3.14
N PHE A 226 5.03 26.04 -3.61
CA PHE A 226 5.13 24.77 -4.33
C PHE A 226 4.94 23.59 -3.38
N PHE A 227 5.42 23.69 -2.15
CA PHE A 227 5.11 22.69 -1.13
C PHE A 227 3.60 22.59 -0.91
N VAL A 228 2.90 23.70 -0.71
CA VAL A 228 1.44 23.73 -0.53
C VAL A 228 0.70 23.23 -1.79
N ALA A 229 1.22 23.54 -2.98
CA ALA A 229 0.62 23.16 -4.26
C ALA A 229 0.74 21.66 -4.58
N GLY A 230 1.73 20.97 -4.00
CA GLY A 230 2.10 19.61 -4.41
C GLY A 230 2.80 19.56 -5.78
N SER A 231 3.26 18.37 -6.18
CA SER A 231 4.17 18.18 -7.31
C SER A 231 3.59 18.65 -8.65
N GLN A 232 2.34 18.28 -8.94
CA GLN A 232 1.71 18.52 -10.22
C GLN A 232 1.40 20.00 -10.46
N GLN A 233 0.79 20.67 -9.47
CA GLN A 233 0.48 22.09 -9.57
C GLN A 233 1.77 22.93 -9.56
N SER A 234 2.80 22.51 -8.82
CA SER A 234 4.12 23.14 -8.80
C SER A 234 4.81 23.17 -10.16
N ILE A 235 4.73 22.09 -10.94
CA ILE A 235 5.30 22.06 -12.30
C ILE A 235 4.61 23.11 -13.20
N ASN A 236 3.30 23.29 -13.05
CA ASN A 236 2.56 24.29 -13.82
C ASN A 236 2.84 25.72 -13.34
N LEU A 237 2.97 25.93 -12.04
CA LEU A 237 3.40 27.19 -11.45
C LEU A 237 4.82 27.56 -11.89
N ALA A 238 5.75 26.60 -11.93
CA ALA A 238 7.13 26.81 -12.35
C ALA A 238 7.22 27.45 -13.75
N LYS A 239 6.37 27.02 -14.69
CA LYS A 239 6.29 27.63 -16.03
C LYS A 239 5.94 29.11 -15.99
N LYS A 240 5.06 29.55 -15.07
CA LYS A 240 4.67 30.97 -14.93
C LYS A 240 5.81 31.85 -14.42
N PHE A 241 6.74 31.26 -13.67
CA PHE A 241 7.92 31.95 -13.13
C PHE A 241 9.18 31.74 -13.99
N SER A 242 9.03 31.17 -15.19
CA SER A 242 10.14 30.82 -16.09
C SER A 242 11.21 29.96 -15.42
N THR A 243 10.81 29.11 -14.48
CA THR A 243 11.70 28.16 -13.80
C THR A 243 11.52 26.76 -14.38
N ILE A 244 12.60 25.97 -14.34
CA ILE A 244 12.58 24.57 -14.74
C ILE A 244 12.48 23.74 -13.44
N GLY A 245 11.37 23.04 -13.26
CA GLY A 245 11.16 22.15 -12.12
C GLY A 245 11.80 20.79 -12.35
N TYR A 246 12.50 20.27 -11.36
CA TYR A 246 13.00 18.89 -11.34
C TYR A 246 12.54 18.19 -10.07
N ILE A 247 12.16 16.92 -10.18
CA ILE A 247 11.84 16.05 -9.05
C ILE A 247 13.11 15.25 -8.71
N LEU A 248 13.52 15.30 -7.44
CA LEU A 248 14.65 14.52 -6.94
C LEU A 248 14.14 13.14 -6.49
N CYS A 249 14.70 12.07 -7.05
CA CYS A 249 14.43 10.72 -6.52
C CYS A 249 15.05 10.56 -5.13
N SER A 250 14.24 10.27 -4.11
CA SER A 250 14.69 10.10 -2.72
C SER A 250 15.64 8.91 -2.53
N VAL A 251 15.64 7.92 -3.44
CA VAL A 251 16.47 6.71 -3.31
C VAL A 251 17.82 6.85 -4.01
N CYS A 252 17.87 7.47 -5.19
CA CYS A 252 19.11 7.53 -5.98
C CYS A 252 19.58 8.95 -6.32
N GLY A 253 18.88 9.99 -5.86
CA GLY A 253 19.29 11.39 -6.02
C GLY A 253 19.26 11.91 -7.46
N VAL A 254 18.63 11.21 -8.41
CA VAL A 254 18.53 11.68 -9.80
C VAL A 254 17.46 12.77 -9.92
N LEU A 255 17.77 13.83 -10.67
CA LEU A 255 16.83 14.90 -11.03
C LEU A 255 16.05 14.52 -12.29
N GLN A 256 14.73 14.65 -12.23
CA GLN A 256 13.82 14.31 -13.32
C GLN A 256 12.94 15.50 -13.70
N PRO A 257 12.83 15.89 -15.00
CA PRO A 257 12.09 17.08 -15.41
C PRO A 257 10.55 16.94 -15.34
N LYS A 258 10.03 15.73 -15.08
CA LYS A 258 8.61 15.41 -14.93
C LYS A 258 8.42 14.29 -13.91
N TRP A 259 7.19 14.07 -13.45
CA TRP A 259 6.82 12.92 -12.63
C TRP A 259 6.79 11.65 -13.50
N PHE A 260 7.38 10.55 -13.02
CA PHE A 260 7.54 9.33 -13.83
C PHE A 260 7.05 8.04 -13.15
N GLY A 261 6.54 8.09 -11.90
CA GLY A 261 6.04 6.92 -11.13
C GLY A 261 7.11 5.88 -10.74
N LYS A 262 8.04 5.58 -11.65
CA LYS A 262 9.24 4.76 -11.50
C LYS A 262 10.44 5.62 -11.87
N CYS A 263 11.44 5.70 -10.99
CA CYS A 263 12.68 6.40 -11.32
C CYS A 263 13.36 5.71 -12.51
N PRO A 264 13.64 6.40 -13.64
CA PRO A 264 14.23 5.77 -14.82
C PRO A 264 15.68 5.32 -14.61
N GLN A 265 16.32 5.76 -13.52
CA GLN A 265 17.71 5.42 -13.21
C GLN A 265 17.86 4.29 -12.20
N CYS A 266 17.10 4.28 -11.09
CA CYS A 266 17.22 3.23 -10.08
C CYS A 266 16.07 2.20 -10.11
N GLY A 267 15.05 2.41 -10.93
CA GLY A 267 13.95 1.48 -11.10
C GLY A 267 13.00 1.37 -9.91
N GLN A 268 13.19 2.17 -8.86
CA GLN A 268 12.33 2.18 -7.66
C GLN A 268 11.02 2.93 -7.91
N TRP A 269 9.95 2.38 -7.33
CA TRP A 269 8.56 2.85 -7.45
C TRP A 269 8.13 3.63 -6.18
N ASN A 270 7.12 4.50 -6.31
CA ASN A 270 6.45 5.18 -5.19
C ASN A 270 7.33 6.12 -4.33
N THR A 271 8.24 6.89 -4.95
CA THR A 271 8.94 7.99 -4.24
C THR A 271 8.13 9.30 -4.15
N ALA A 272 6.91 9.34 -4.71
CA ALA A 272 5.91 10.40 -4.52
C ALA A 272 4.51 9.84 -4.82
N THR A 273 3.53 10.11 -3.96
CA THR A 273 2.14 9.61 -4.03
C THR A 273 1.23 10.60 -4.76
N GLU A 274 0.53 10.18 -5.82
CA GLU A 274 -0.49 11.02 -6.47
C GLU A 274 -1.68 11.29 -5.53
N SER A 275 -1.98 12.56 -5.26
CA SER A 275 -3.31 13.01 -4.87
C SER A 275 -4.08 13.42 -6.12
N VAL A 276 -5.28 12.86 -6.29
CA VAL A 276 -6.17 13.16 -7.40
C VAL A 276 -6.84 14.51 -7.14
N ASP A 277 -6.80 15.42 -8.11
CA ASP A 277 -7.52 16.70 -8.08
C ASP A 277 -9.02 16.47 -7.79
N PRO A 278 -9.60 17.04 -6.72
CA PRO A 278 -11.03 17.02 -6.51
C PRO A 278 -11.67 18.03 -7.47
N THR A 279 -12.08 17.55 -8.64
CA THR A 279 -13.03 18.31 -9.45
C THR A 279 -14.29 18.53 -8.61
N LYS A 280 -14.56 19.82 -8.31
CA LYS A 280 -15.67 20.25 -7.45
C LYS A 280 -17.02 19.84 -8.04
N LYS A 281 -17.51 18.66 -7.66
CA LYS A 281 -18.95 18.44 -7.46
C LYS A 281 -19.26 18.75 -6.00
N LYS A 282 -20.20 19.66 -5.74
CA LYS A 282 -20.74 19.89 -4.38
C LYS A 282 -21.43 18.61 -3.92
N SER A 283 -20.71 17.69 -3.30
CA SER A 283 -21.31 16.56 -2.60
C SER A 283 -21.93 17.08 -1.30
N LYS A 284 -23.24 16.86 -1.12
CA LYS A 284 -23.87 17.06 0.18
C LYS A 284 -23.30 16.00 1.13
N MET A 285 -22.85 16.42 2.31
CA MET A 285 -22.44 15.48 3.35
C MET A 285 -23.70 14.81 3.89
N HIS A 286 -23.88 13.53 3.57
CA HIS A 286 -24.93 12.71 4.15
C HIS A 286 -24.41 12.14 5.47
N VAL A 287 -24.97 12.59 6.58
CA VAL A 287 -24.69 12.07 7.92
C VAL A 287 -25.81 11.11 8.27
N TYR A 288 -25.47 9.84 8.52
CA TYR A 288 -26.39 8.83 9.00
C TYR A 288 -26.02 8.49 10.45
N SER A 289 -27.03 8.34 11.31
CA SER A 289 -26.85 7.85 12.67
C SER A 289 -26.68 6.33 12.63
N LEU A 290 -25.85 5.78 13.52
CA LEU A 290 -25.75 4.32 13.72
C LEU A 290 -27.09 3.67 14.14
N GLN A 291 -28.04 4.47 14.62
CA GLN A 291 -29.39 4.03 14.99
C GLN A 291 -30.37 4.03 13.80
N ASP A 292 -29.99 4.64 12.68
CA ASP A 292 -30.81 4.64 11.47
C ASP A 292 -30.79 3.21 10.90
N LYS A 293 -31.94 2.53 10.97
CA LYS A 293 -32.11 1.24 10.31
C LYS A 293 -31.94 1.43 8.81
N THR A 294 -30.84 0.95 8.26
CA THR A 294 -30.69 0.78 6.81
C THR A 294 -31.48 -0.46 6.39
N ASP A 295 -32.66 -0.26 5.80
CA ASP A 295 -33.47 -1.32 5.17
C ASP A 295 -32.82 -1.90 3.89
N SER A 296 -31.59 -1.51 3.55
CA SER A 296 -30.86 -2.14 2.46
C SER A 296 -30.24 -3.45 2.94
N SER A 297 -31.02 -4.53 2.93
CA SER A 297 -30.42 -5.85 2.75
C SER A 297 -29.55 -5.78 1.51
N GLU A 298 -28.22 -5.84 1.65
CA GLU A 298 -27.31 -5.94 0.51
C GLU A 298 -27.78 -7.11 -0.34
N GLN A 299 -28.26 -6.82 -1.56
CA GLN A 299 -28.73 -7.87 -2.45
C GLN A 299 -27.52 -8.64 -2.96
N VAL A 300 -27.24 -9.78 -2.33
CA VAL A 300 -26.18 -10.71 -2.72
C VAL A 300 -26.69 -11.62 -3.84
N ILE A 301 -25.99 -11.63 -4.98
CA ILE A 301 -26.25 -12.51 -6.11
C ILE A 301 -25.33 -13.73 -6.01
N LYS A 302 -25.90 -14.93 -5.95
CA LYS A 302 -25.14 -16.18 -5.97
C LYS A 302 -24.50 -16.41 -7.34
N THR A 303 -23.22 -16.79 -7.36
CA THR A 303 -22.50 -17.14 -8.59
C THR A 303 -22.90 -18.52 -9.12
N ASN A 304 -23.51 -19.36 -8.28
CA ASN A 304 -23.78 -20.78 -8.53
C ASN A 304 -22.51 -21.63 -8.77
N ILE A 305 -21.34 -21.09 -8.41
CA ILE A 305 -20.07 -21.79 -8.35
C ILE A 305 -19.66 -21.84 -6.87
N ARG A 306 -19.90 -22.98 -6.20
CA ARG A 306 -19.76 -23.11 -4.74
C ARG A 306 -18.43 -22.59 -4.19
N GLU A 307 -17.33 -22.94 -4.85
CA GLU A 307 -15.99 -22.52 -4.43
C GLU A 307 -15.76 -21.02 -4.61
N LEU A 308 -16.39 -20.39 -5.61
CA LEU A 308 -16.33 -18.96 -5.84
C LEU A 308 -17.22 -18.18 -4.86
N ASP A 309 -18.45 -18.64 -4.62
CA ASP A 309 -19.35 -18.06 -3.61
C ASP A 309 -18.68 -18.05 -2.23
N ARG A 310 -18.00 -19.15 -1.87
CA ARG A 310 -17.24 -19.22 -0.62
C ARG A 310 -16.16 -18.15 -0.53
N VAL A 311 -15.31 -18.02 -1.55
CA VAL A 311 -14.21 -17.03 -1.53
C VAL A 311 -14.74 -15.60 -1.55
N LEU A 312 -15.89 -15.36 -2.19
CA LEU A 312 -16.54 -14.05 -2.24
C LEU A 312 -17.29 -13.68 -0.94
N GLY A 313 -17.53 -14.63 -0.02
CA GLY A 313 -18.32 -14.37 1.19
C GLY A 313 -19.82 -14.57 0.97
N GLU A 314 -20.20 -15.70 0.37
CA GLU A 314 -21.57 -16.11 0.04
C GLU A 314 -22.18 -15.49 -1.23
N GLY A 315 -21.40 -14.78 -2.06
CA GLY A 315 -21.83 -14.32 -3.40
C GLY A 315 -21.33 -12.92 -3.75
N MET A 316 -21.90 -12.31 -4.80
CA MET A 316 -21.53 -10.97 -5.27
C MET A 316 -22.54 -9.92 -4.81
N SER A 317 -22.10 -8.92 -4.03
CA SER A 317 -22.94 -7.79 -3.61
C SER A 317 -23.10 -6.77 -4.73
N LYS A 318 -24.32 -6.25 -4.96
CA LYS A 318 -24.55 -5.19 -5.96
C LYS A 318 -23.70 -3.95 -5.67
N GLY A 319 -23.13 -3.36 -6.73
CA GLY A 319 -22.26 -2.17 -6.61
C GLY A 319 -20.87 -2.48 -6.05
N SER A 320 -20.51 -3.75 -5.82
CA SER A 320 -19.18 -4.14 -5.36
C SER A 320 -18.18 -4.15 -6.51
N SER A 321 -16.92 -3.90 -6.18
CA SER A 321 -15.79 -4.03 -7.11
C SER A 321 -14.88 -5.19 -6.72
N ILE A 322 -14.58 -6.07 -7.69
CA ILE A 322 -13.82 -7.31 -7.50
C ILE A 322 -12.63 -7.30 -8.46
N LEU A 323 -11.42 -7.50 -7.95
CA LEU A 323 -10.22 -7.70 -8.76
C LEU A 323 -9.90 -9.19 -8.83
N CYS A 324 -9.73 -9.76 -10.02
CA CYS A 324 -9.25 -11.12 -10.24
C CYS A 324 -7.84 -11.09 -10.85
N GLY A 325 -6.83 -11.29 -10.01
CA GLY A 325 -5.42 -11.39 -10.39
C GLY A 325 -4.96 -12.83 -10.59
N GLY A 326 -3.85 -13.01 -11.32
CA GLY A 326 -3.14 -14.28 -11.44
C GLY A 326 -2.29 -14.40 -12.71
N PRO A 327 -1.41 -15.41 -12.79
CA PRO A 327 -0.55 -15.64 -13.94
C PRO A 327 -1.32 -15.76 -15.27
N PRO A 328 -0.69 -15.46 -16.44
CA PRO A 328 -1.29 -15.72 -17.74
C PRO A 328 -1.57 -17.22 -17.90
N GLY A 329 -2.73 -17.59 -18.47
CA GLY A 329 -3.09 -19.00 -18.67
C GLY A 329 -3.64 -19.74 -17.45
N ILE A 330 -3.67 -19.13 -16.26
CA ILE A 330 -4.24 -19.76 -15.04
C ILE A 330 -5.78 -19.90 -15.08
N GLY A 331 -6.44 -19.40 -16.11
CA GLY A 331 -7.88 -19.63 -16.33
C GLY A 331 -8.80 -18.52 -15.84
N LYS A 332 -8.29 -17.30 -15.59
CA LYS A 332 -9.09 -16.13 -15.17
C LYS A 332 -10.30 -15.87 -16.08
N SER A 333 -10.08 -15.70 -17.38
CA SER A 333 -11.16 -15.50 -18.36
C SER A 333 -12.09 -16.71 -18.46
N THR A 334 -11.59 -17.93 -18.19
CA THR A 334 -12.44 -19.14 -18.16
C THR A 334 -13.39 -19.07 -16.97
N LEU A 335 -12.89 -18.70 -15.78
CA LEU A 335 -13.72 -18.48 -14.60
C LEU A 335 -14.76 -17.39 -14.86
N MET A 336 -14.36 -16.27 -15.47
CA MET A 336 -15.27 -15.16 -15.78
C MET A 336 -16.42 -15.57 -16.70
N LEU A 337 -16.12 -16.33 -17.75
CA LEU A 337 -17.15 -16.87 -18.66
C LEU A 337 -18.06 -17.89 -17.96
N GLN A 338 -17.49 -18.78 -17.14
CA GLN A 338 -18.29 -19.73 -16.35
C GLN A 338 -19.17 -19.03 -15.32
N LEU A 339 -18.67 -17.98 -14.68
CA LEU A 339 -19.44 -17.14 -13.77
C LEU A 339 -20.61 -16.48 -14.50
N ALA A 340 -20.36 -15.86 -15.65
CA ALA A 340 -21.42 -15.23 -16.45
C ALA A 340 -22.49 -16.25 -16.89
N SER A 341 -22.08 -17.48 -17.21
CA SER A 341 -22.98 -18.59 -17.52
C SER A 341 -23.81 -19.01 -16.30
N ALA A 342 -23.15 -19.27 -15.18
CA ALA A 342 -23.74 -19.87 -13.99
C ALA A 342 -24.64 -18.89 -13.21
N ALA A 343 -24.26 -17.61 -13.12
CA ALA A 343 -25.03 -16.59 -12.42
C ALA A 343 -26.34 -16.23 -13.13
N LYS A 344 -26.44 -16.45 -14.45
CA LYS A 344 -27.64 -16.18 -15.28
C LYS A 344 -28.16 -14.73 -15.17
N ILE A 345 -27.25 -13.79 -14.94
CA ILE A 345 -27.55 -12.35 -14.87
C ILE A 345 -27.09 -11.65 -16.14
N LYS A 346 -27.69 -10.48 -16.41
CA LYS A 346 -27.32 -9.69 -17.59
C LYS A 346 -25.89 -9.20 -17.45
N THR A 347 -24.99 -9.73 -18.28
CA THR A 347 -23.55 -9.49 -18.20
C THR A 347 -23.05 -8.73 -19.42
N LEU A 348 -22.27 -7.68 -19.21
CA LEU A 348 -21.47 -7.02 -20.24
C LEU A 348 -20.00 -7.42 -20.06
N TYR A 349 -19.46 -8.13 -21.04
CA TYR A 349 -18.07 -8.56 -21.09
C TYR A 349 -17.28 -7.65 -22.03
N VAL A 350 -16.34 -6.89 -21.48
CA VAL A 350 -15.45 -5.98 -22.21
C VAL A 350 -14.07 -6.59 -22.30
N THR A 351 -13.51 -6.68 -23.51
CA THR A 351 -12.18 -7.25 -23.73
C THR A 351 -11.41 -6.50 -24.81
N GLY A 352 -10.17 -6.14 -24.50
CA GLY A 352 -9.19 -5.69 -25.49
C GLY A 352 -8.16 -6.74 -25.88
N GLU A 353 -8.07 -7.87 -25.16
CA GLU A 353 -6.99 -8.85 -25.36
C GLU A 353 -7.35 -9.99 -26.33
N GLU A 354 -8.59 -10.47 -26.33
CA GLU A 354 -9.04 -11.61 -27.14
C GLU A 354 -9.93 -11.20 -28.31
N THR A 355 -9.94 -11.98 -29.40
CA THR A 355 -10.86 -11.74 -30.53
C THR A 355 -12.27 -12.27 -30.23
N LEU A 356 -13.29 -11.63 -30.82
CA LEU A 356 -14.70 -12.04 -30.67
C LEU A 356 -14.92 -13.53 -31.00
N SER A 357 -14.27 -14.05 -32.04
CA SER A 357 -14.38 -15.46 -32.44
C SER A 357 -13.87 -16.42 -31.37
N ARG A 358 -12.76 -16.09 -30.69
CA ARG A 358 -12.20 -16.92 -29.60
C ARG A 358 -13.12 -16.93 -28.39
N ILE A 359 -13.63 -15.77 -28.00
CA ILE A 359 -14.58 -15.67 -26.88
C ILE A 359 -15.85 -16.45 -27.20
N LYS A 360 -16.40 -16.31 -28.41
CA LYS A 360 -17.59 -17.07 -28.83
C LYS A 360 -17.36 -18.59 -28.76
N GLN A 361 -16.21 -19.08 -29.24
CA GLN A 361 -15.89 -20.52 -29.15
C GLN A 361 -15.83 -21.00 -27.70
N ARG A 362 -15.20 -20.23 -26.80
CA ARG A 362 -15.13 -20.56 -25.37
C ARG A 362 -16.51 -20.48 -24.70
N ALA A 363 -17.28 -19.44 -24.99
CA ALA A 363 -18.62 -19.24 -24.47
C ALA A 363 -19.56 -20.39 -24.88
N ILE A 364 -19.48 -20.85 -26.12
CA ILE A 364 -20.23 -22.03 -26.60
C ILE A 364 -19.80 -23.28 -25.81
N ARG A 365 -18.50 -23.52 -25.67
CA ARG A 365 -17.98 -24.68 -24.92
C ARG A 365 -18.42 -24.66 -23.45
N LEU A 366 -18.48 -23.48 -22.84
CA LEU A 366 -18.87 -23.27 -21.44
C LEU A 366 -20.39 -23.08 -21.25
N ASN A 367 -21.19 -23.31 -22.30
CA ASN A 367 -22.65 -23.18 -22.30
C ASN A 367 -23.18 -21.81 -21.80
N VAL A 368 -22.50 -20.71 -22.14
CA VAL A 368 -22.94 -19.36 -21.77
C VAL A 368 -24.27 -19.02 -22.47
N HIS A 369 -25.25 -18.54 -21.70
CA HIS A 369 -26.56 -18.16 -22.21
C HIS A 369 -26.48 -16.94 -23.15
N LYS A 370 -26.98 -17.09 -24.39
CA LYS A 370 -26.87 -16.07 -25.44
C LYS A 370 -27.66 -14.80 -25.13
N ASP A 371 -28.79 -14.91 -24.45
CA ASP A 371 -29.72 -13.79 -24.27
C ASP A 371 -29.31 -12.84 -23.13
N SER A 372 -28.46 -13.29 -22.21
CA SER A 372 -27.99 -12.53 -21.05
C SER A 372 -26.53 -12.09 -21.15
N PHE A 373 -25.82 -12.41 -22.24
CA PHE A 373 -24.39 -12.15 -22.38
C PHE A 373 -24.09 -11.19 -23.55
N LEU A 374 -23.70 -9.97 -23.22
CA LEU A 374 -23.28 -8.94 -24.15
C LEU A 374 -21.75 -8.87 -24.19
N ILE A 375 -21.17 -8.66 -25.37
CA ILE A 375 -19.72 -8.54 -25.55
C ILE A 375 -19.41 -7.20 -26.21
N SER A 376 -18.45 -6.47 -25.66
CA SER A 376 -17.84 -5.28 -26.29
C SER A 376 -16.33 -5.50 -26.43
N MET A 377 -15.82 -5.01 -27.56
CA MET A 377 -14.40 -5.01 -27.90
C MET A 377 -13.77 -3.62 -27.74
N ASP A 378 -14.52 -2.68 -27.16
CA ASP A 378 -14.11 -1.29 -27.03
C ASP A 378 -13.11 -1.15 -25.89
N THR A 379 -12.02 -0.44 -26.16
CA THR A 379 -10.94 -0.18 -25.20
C THR A 379 -10.99 1.24 -24.61
N LEU A 380 -11.87 2.09 -25.15
CA LEU A 380 -12.08 3.46 -24.67
C LEU A 380 -13.05 3.50 -23.50
N LEU A 381 -12.58 4.02 -22.36
CA LEU A 381 -13.36 4.14 -21.13
C LEU A 381 -14.71 4.87 -21.32
N PRO A 382 -14.80 6.01 -22.03
CA PRO A 382 -16.09 6.69 -22.22
C PRO A 382 -17.16 5.85 -22.93
N LEU A 383 -16.76 5.00 -23.89
CA LEU A 383 -17.68 4.09 -24.60
C LEU A 383 -18.21 3.01 -23.67
N ILE A 384 -17.34 2.46 -22.81
CA ILE A 384 -17.72 1.43 -21.82
C ILE A 384 -18.71 2.01 -20.82
N ILE A 385 -18.48 3.24 -20.33
CA ILE A 385 -19.39 3.93 -19.41
C ILE A 385 -20.76 4.14 -20.07
N THR A 386 -20.78 4.65 -21.31
CA THR A 386 -22.02 4.86 -22.08
C THR A 386 -22.79 3.55 -22.27
N ALA A 387 -22.10 2.47 -22.61
CA ALA A 387 -22.71 1.14 -22.74
C ALA A 387 -23.33 0.64 -21.42
N CYS A 388 -22.71 0.93 -20.28
CA CYS A 388 -23.26 0.59 -18.97
C CYS A 388 -24.55 1.37 -18.67
N GLU A 389 -24.60 2.66 -19.01
CA GLU A 389 -25.78 3.51 -18.81
C GLU A 389 -26.95 3.09 -19.71
N GLU A 390 -26.68 2.75 -20.97
CA GLU A 390 -27.70 2.35 -21.94
C GLU A 390 -28.20 0.92 -21.72
N LYS A 391 -27.28 -0.03 -21.58
CA LYS A 391 -27.61 -1.45 -21.52
C LYS A 391 -27.96 -1.91 -20.12
N LYS A 392 -27.56 -1.18 -19.08
CA LYS A 392 -27.82 -1.49 -17.66
C LYS A 392 -27.56 -2.97 -17.33
N PRO A 393 -26.34 -3.49 -17.55
CA PRO A 393 -26.00 -4.84 -17.13
C PRO A 393 -26.02 -4.94 -15.60
N GLU A 394 -26.26 -6.13 -15.07
CA GLU A 394 -26.12 -6.42 -13.64
C GLU A 394 -24.66 -6.72 -13.27
N LEU A 395 -23.88 -7.22 -14.24
CA LEU A 395 -22.46 -7.55 -14.12
C LEU A 395 -21.65 -6.96 -15.27
N LEU A 396 -20.60 -6.21 -14.94
CA LEU A 396 -19.58 -5.75 -15.87
C LEU A 396 -18.29 -6.52 -15.61
N ILE A 397 -17.78 -7.21 -16.63
CA ILE A 397 -16.48 -7.89 -16.61
C ILE A 397 -15.54 -7.16 -17.56
N VAL A 398 -14.36 -6.77 -17.08
CA VAL A 398 -13.31 -6.11 -17.87
C VAL A 398 -12.08 -7.02 -17.94
N ASP A 399 -11.82 -7.62 -19.10
CA ASP A 399 -10.74 -8.57 -19.35
C ASP A 399 -9.82 -8.12 -20.50
N SER A 400 -8.75 -7.37 -20.26
CA SER A 400 -8.18 -6.99 -18.97
C SER A 400 -8.16 -5.49 -18.77
N ILE A 401 -8.07 -5.02 -17.51
CA ILE A 401 -8.01 -3.59 -17.19
C ILE A 401 -6.81 -2.90 -17.84
N GLN A 402 -5.72 -3.63 -18.13
CA GLN A 402 -4.55 -3.12 -18.84
C GLN A 402 -4.88 -2.63 -20.25
N THR A 403 -5.95 -3.13 -20.87
CA THR A 403 -6.34 -2.74 -22.23
C THR A 403 -7.21 -1.50 -22.29
N ILE A 404 -7.75 -1.06 -21.15
CA ILE A 404 -8.65 0.09 -21.09
C ILE A 404 -7.83 1.38 -20.98
N HIS A 405 -8.26 2.40 -21.71
CA HIS A 405 -7.65 3.72 -21.65
C HIS A 405 -8.69 4.84 -21.77
N ASP A 406 -8.32 6.00 -21.25
CA ASP A 406 -9.04 7.25 -21.36
C ASP A 406 -8.16 8.28 -22.09
N GLU A 407 -8.66 8.87 -23.17
CA GLU A 407 -7.94 9.87 -23.95
C GLU A 407 -7.74 11.19 -23.18
N GLU A 408 -8.55 11.46 -22.16
CA GLU A 408 -8.39 12.64 -21.30
C GLU A 408 -7.11 12.57 -20.44
N LEU A 409 -6.55 11.38 -20.25
CA LEU A 409 -5.34 11.15 -19.46
C LEU A 409 -4.12 10.90 -20.36
N ASN A 410 -3.04 11.67 -20.15
CA ASN A 410 -1.79 11.45 -20.88
C ASN A 410 -1.13 10.11 -20.46
N GLY A 411 -0.96 9.18 -21.40
CA GLY A 411 -0.27 7.91 -21.19
C GLY A 411 -0.82 6.80 -22.07
N SER A 412 -0.01 5.78 -22.37
CA SER A 412 -0.48 4.61 -23.13
C SER A 412 -1.38 3.72 -22.26
N ALA A 413 -2.31 3.01 -22.90
CA ALA A 413 -3.05 1.91 -22.27
C ALA A 413 -2.09 0.97 -21.51
N GLY A 414 -2.49 0.52 -20.33
CA GLY A 414 -1.67 -0.34 -19.47
C GLY A 414 -0.61 0.39 -18.64
N SER A 415 -0.43 1.72 -18.81
CA SER A 415 0.36 2.51 -17.86
C SER A 415 -0.35 2.58 -16.50
N VAL A 416 0.43 2.67 -15.41
CA VAL A 416 -0.12 2.65 -14.04
C VAL A 416 -1.13 3.77 -13.80
N GLY A 417 -0.88 4.97 -14.34
CA GLY A 417 -1.81 6.11 -14.26
C GLY A 417 -3.13 5.83 -14.99
N GLN A 418 -3.06 5.31 -16.22
CA GLN A 418 -4.26 4.90 -16.99
C GLN A 418 -5.07 3.84 -16.25
N ILE A 419 -4.41 2.81 -15.73
CA ILE A 419 -5.04 1.71 -14.98
C ILE A 419 -5.76 2.25 -13.72
N ARG A 420 -5.09 3.12 -12.94
CA ARG A 420 -5.65 3.71 -11.72
C ARG A 420 -6.85 4.60 -12.04
N HIS A 421 -6.72 5.49 -13.02
CA HIS A 421 -7.78 6.41 -13.44
C HIS A 421 -9.01 5.64 -13.95
N CYS A 422 -8.81 4.72 -14.88
CA CYS A 422 -9.90 3.90 -15.44
C CYS A 422 -10.60 3.08 -14.35
N THR A 423 -9.84 2.49 -13.43
CA THR A 423 -10.40 1.73 -12.30
C THR A 423 -11.28 2.61 -11.42
N HIS A 424 -10.81 3.80 -11.04
CA HIS A 424 -11.58 4.69 -10.17
C HIS A 424 -12.90 5.11 -10.83
N ARG A 425 -12.87 5.48 -12.11
CA ARG A 425 -14.05 5.87 -12.88
C ARG A 425 -15.04 4.71 -13.07
N LEU A 426 -14.55 3.50 -13.31
CA LEU A 426 -15.38 2.30 -13.41
C LEU A 426 -16.05 1.95 -12.07
N ILE A 427 -15.31 2.02 -10.96
CA ILE A 427 -15.86 1.77 -9.62
C ILE A 427 -16.95 2.79 -9.29
N GLU A 428 -16.70 4.08 -9.52
CA GLU A 428 -17.67 5.15 -9.29
C GLU A 428 -18.96 4.94 -10.11
N THR A 429 -18.80 4.62 -11.40
CA THR A 429 -19.92 4.38 -12.32
C THR A 429 -20.73 3.15 -11.90
N CYS A 430 -20.06 2.02 -11.65
CA CYS A 430 -20.73 0.77 -11.28
C CYS A 430 -21.43 0.89 -9.92
N ARG A 431 -20.82 1.58 -8.94
CA ARG A 431 -21.45 1.84 -7.65
C ARG A 431 -22.71 2.70 -7.79
N THR A 432 -22.66 3.74 -8.63
CA THR A 432 -23.82 4.61 -8.90
C THR A 432 -24.96 3.85 -9.58
N LEU A 433 -24.63 2.97 -10.52
CA LEU A 433 -25.60 2.17 -11.27
C LEU A 433 -25.98 0.85 -10.58
N SER A 434 -25.43 0.56 -9.39
CA SER A 434 -25.60 -0.72 -8.67
C SER A 434 -25.20 -1.97 -9.48
N ILE A 435 -24.18 -1.83 -10.34
CA ILE A 435 -23.61 -2.87 -11.19
C ILE A 435 -22.46 -3.56 -10.44
N ILE A 436 -22.36 -4.89 -10.52
CA ILE A 436 -21.20 -5.63 -10.02
C ILE A 436 -20.04 -5.44 -11.01
N LEU A 437 -18.89 -4.97 -10.54
CA LEU A 437 -17.69 -4.80 -11.36
C LEU A 437 -16.68 -5.91 -11.08
N ILE A 438 -16.24 -6.62 -12.12
CA ILE A 438 -15.09 -7.53 -12.06
C ILE A 438 -14.01 -7.06 -13.01
N LEU A 439 -12.83 -6.78 -12.45
CA LEU A 439 -11.63 -6.40 -13.18
C LEU A 439 -10.68 -7.60 -13.24
N VAL A 440 -10.28 -8.02 -14.44
CA VAL A 440 -9.25 -9.04 -14.63
C VAL A 440 -7.92 -8.34 -14.86
N ALA A 441 -6.87 -8.80 -14.17
CA ALA A 441 -5.52 -8.30 -14.32
C ALA A 441 -4.48 -9.43 -14.45
N HIS A 442 -3.50 -9.25 -15.34
CA HIS A 442 -2.37 -10.16 -15.55
C HIS A 442 -1.19 -9.86 -14.61
N VAL A 443 -0.63 -10.89 -13.96
CA VAL A 443 0.60 -10.83 -13.12
C VAL A 443 1.79 -11.40 -13.87
N THR A 444 2.97 -10.77 -13.80
CA THR A 444 4.20 -11.33 -14.39
C THR A 444 4.80 -12.43 -13.49
N LYS A 445 5.78 -13.19 -14.02
CA LYS A 445 6.40 -14.35 -13.36
C LYS A 445 7.07 -14.05 -12.01
N GLU A 446 7.33 -12.78 -11.68
CA GLU A 446 7.96 -12.35 -10.41
C GLU A 446 6.93 -11.84 -9.38
N GLY A 447 5.62 -12.04 -9.62
CA GLY A 447 4.56 -11.51 -8.74
C GLY A 447 4.32 -10.00 -8.90
N GLU A 448 5.13 -9.32 -9.71
CA GLU A 448 4.87 -7.94 -10.12
C GLU A 448 3.85 -7.95 -11.28
N ILE A 449 2.56 -7.65 -11.01
CA ILE A 449 1.79 -6.87 -11.99
C ILE A 449 2.54 -5.52 -12.08
N ALA A 450 2.40 -4.78 -13.18
CA ALA A 450 2.52 -3.33 -13.06
C ALA A 450 1.44 -2.84 -12.06
N GLY A 451 1.73 -2.87 -10.75
CA GLY A 451 0.90 -2.41 -9.64
C GLY A 451 -0.33 -3.26 -9.26
N PRO A 452 -0.20 -4.52 -8.78
CA PRO A 452 -1.31 -5.24 -8.15
C PRO A 452 -1.75 -4.49 -6.89
N LYS A 453 -0.77 -4.14 -6.03
CA LYS A 453 -0.98 -3.38 -4.79
C LYS A 453 -1.80 -2.11 -4.99
N ILE A 454 -1.65 -1.43 -6.12
CA ILE A 454 -2.39 -0.19 -6.39
C ILE A 454 -3.89 -0.48 -6.59
N LEU A 455 -4.23 -1.49 -7.39
CA LEU A 455 -5.62 -1.88 -7.62
C LEU A 455 -6.24 -2.54 -6.40
N GLU A 456 -5.45 -3.33 -5.65
CA GLU A 456 -5.87 -4.01 -4.43
C GLU A 456 -6.45 -3.03 -3.38
N HIS A 457 -5.87 -1.84 -3.25
CA HIS A 457 -6.38 -0.84 -2.31
C HIS A 457 -7.68 -0.18 -2.79
N LEU A 458 -7.92 -0.09 -4.10
CA LEU A 458 -9.07 0.60 -4.68
C LEU A 458 -10.35 -0.25 -4.67
N VAL A 459 -10.23 -1.56 -4.91
CA VAL A 459 -11.39 -2.47 -5.02
C VAL A 459 -11.90 -2.95 -3.67
N ASP A 460 -13.12 -3.48 -3.63
CA ASP A 460 -13.72 -4.00 -2.39
C ASP A 460 -13.28 -5.45 -2.09
N ILE A 461 -13.12 -6.27 -3.13
CA ILE A 461 -12.66 -7.67 -3.02
C ILE A 461 -11.45 -7.89 -3.96
N VAL A 462 -10.43 -8.59 -3.48
CA VAL A 462 -9.28 -9.03 -4.27
C VAL A 462 -9.20 -10.55 -4.25
N LEU A 463 -9.33 -11.15 -5.42
CA LEU A 463 -9.16 -12.56 -5.69
C LEU A 463 -7.84 -12.80 -6.42
N PHE A 464 -7.10 -13.81 -5.99
CA PHE A 464 -5.83 -14.21 -6.60
C PHE A 464 -5.85 -15.69 -6.98
N PHE A 465 -5.59 -15.97 -8.26
CA PHE A 465 -5.36 -17.32 -8.75
C PHE A 465 -3.89 -17.70 -8.61
N ASP A 466 -3.66 -18.83 -7.96
CA ASP A 466 -2.35 -19.43 -7.78
C ASP A 466 -2.32 -20.84 -8.36
N GLN A 467 -1.18 -21.23 -8.92
CA GLN A 467 -0.99 -22.55 -9.52
C GLN A 467 -0.36 -23.49 -8.50
N GLY A 468 -1.07 -24.57 -8.18
CA GLY A 468 -0.56 -25.68 -7.41
C GLY A 468 0.06 -26.78 -8.28
N ASP A 469 0.53 -27.82 -7.61
CA ASP A 469 0.96 -29.06 -8.24
C ASP A 469 -0.26 -29.90 -8.71
N MET A 470 -0.03 -30.83 -9.65
CA MET A 470 -1.06 -31.75 -10.19
C MET A 470 -2.30 -31.06 -10.78
N ASP A 471 -2.09 -29.97 -11.54
CA ASP A 471 -3.13 -29.18 -12.21
C ASP A 471 -4.14 -28.48 -11.28
N LEU A 472 -3.93 -28.54 -9.96
CA LEU A 472 -4.74 -27.86 -8.97
C LEU A 472 -4.50 -26.34 -9.02
N ARG A 473 -5.58 -25.57 -8.92
CA ARG A 473 -5.57 -24.11 -8.96
C ARG A 473 -6.28 -23.58 -7.72
N PHE A 474 -5.58 -22.73 -6.97
CA PHE A 474 -6.09 -22.11 -5.76
C PHE A 474 -6.63 -20.72 -6.10
N LEU A 475 -7.85 -20.43 -5.68
CA LEU A 475 -8.43 -19.09 -5.71
C LEU A 475 -8.48 -18.56 -4.28
N ARG A 476 -7.74 -17.50 -4.00
CA ARG A 476 -7.58 -16.95 -2.64
C ARG A 476 -8.14 -15.55 -2.59
N SER A 477 -8.71 -15.17 -1.45
CA SER A 477 -9.12 -13.79 -1.21
C SER A 477 -8.06 -13.05 -0.37
N SER A 478 -7.30 -12.11 -0.94
CA SER A 478 -6.36 -11.30 -0.14
C SER A 478 -7.02 -10.10 0.54
N LYS A 479 -8.18 -9.66 0.03
CA LYS A 479 -9.00 -8.59 0.59
C LYS A 479 -10.47 -8.91 0.34
N ASN A 480 -11.32 -8.84 1.35
CA ASN A 480 -12.76 -8.99 1.19
C ASN A 480 -13.47 -8.10 2.20
N ARG A 481 -14.24 -7.11 1.72
CA ARG A 481 -15.07 -6.23 2.57
C ARG A 481 -16.40 -6.84 2.96
N PHE A 482 -16.84 -7.91 2.29
CA PHE A 482 -18.14 -8.54 2.45
C PHE A 482 -18.05 -9.96 3.03
N GLY A 483 -16.84 -10.44 3.31
CA GLY A 483 -16.56 -11.80 3.78
C GLY A 483 -15.17 -11.92 4.40
N THR A 484 -14.74 -13.14 4.73
CA THR A 484 -13.43 -13.36 5.34
C THR A 484 -12.33 -13.46 4.27
N THR A 485 -11.11 -13.04 4.60
CA THR A 485 -9.93 -13.13 3.72
C THR A 485 -9.21 -14.47 3.81
N HIS A 486 -9.70 -15.39 4.63
CA HIS A 486 -9.05 -16.67 4.83
C HIS A 486 -9.64 -17.77 3.93
N GLU A 487 -10.74 -17.52 3.23
CA GLU A 487 -11.33 -18.53 2.35
C GLU A 487 -10.47 -18.83 1.12
N VAL A 488 -10.45 -20.11 0.75
CA VAL A 488 -9.76 -20.63 -0.43
C VAL A 488 -10.73 -21.47 -1.25
N GLY A 489 -10.74 -21.24 -2.57
CA GLY A 489 -11.45 -22.03 -3.56
C GLY A 489 -10.48 -22.94 -4.31
N LEU A 490 -10.87 -24.17 -4.58
CA LEU A 490 -10.03 -25.17 -5.24
C LEU A 490 -10.64 -25.57 -6.58
N PHE A 491 -9.84 -25.49 -7.64
CA PHE A 491 -10.26 -25.78 -9.00
C PHE A 491 -9.26 -26.65 -9.75
N ILE A 492 -9.75 -27.42 -10.72
CA ILE A 492 -8.93 -28.14 -11.70
C ILE A 492 -9.38 -27.74 -13.09
N MET A 493 -8.43 -27.64 -14.03
CA MET A 493 -8.76 -27.38 -15.43
C MET A 493 -8.95 -28.70 -16.18
N ASP A 494 -10.11 -28.89 -16.80
CA ASP A 494 -10.39 -30.01 -17.68
C ASP A 494 -10.86 -29.54 -19.09
N ALA A 495 -11.30 -30.48 -19.93
CA ALA A 495 -11.79 -30.18 -21.27
C ALA A 495 -13.05 -29.28 -21.28
N HIS A 496 -13.81 -29.27 -20.19
CA HIS A 496 -15.06 -28.54 -20.00
C HIS A 496 -14.88 -27.21 -19.27
N GLY A 497 -13.70 -26.92 -18.70
CA GLY A 497 -13.39 -25.65 -18.04
C GLY A 497 -12.75 -25.83 -16.66
N LEU A 498 -12.96 -24.86 -15.77
CA LEU A 498 -12.58 -24.99 -14.36
C LEU A 498 -13.67 -25.75 -13.59
N GLN A 499 -13.29 -26.88 -12.99
CA GLN A 499 -14.15 -27.68 -12.12
C GLN A 499 -13.80 -27.44 -10.66
N ALA A 500 -14.81 -27.19 -9.83
CA ALA A 500 -14.66 -27.09 -8.39
C ALA A 500 -14.28 -28.46 -7.79
N VAL A 501 -13.24 -28.49 -6.96
CA VAL A 501 -12.81 -29.71 -6.26
C VAL A 501 -13.75 -30.01 -5.09
N GLN A 502 -14.47 -31.14 -5.16
CA GLN A 502 -15.40 -31.54 -4.11
C GLN A 502 -14.70 -32.15 -2.89
N ASP A 503 -13.70 -33.00 -3.11
CA ASP A 503 -12.89 -33.64 -2.06
C ASP A 503 -11.39 -33.36 -2.29
N PRO A 504 -10.81 -32.41 -1.54
CA PRO A 504 -9.39 -32.07 -1.64
C PRO A 504 -8.46 -33.21 -1.20
N SER A 505 -8.97 -34.13 -0.38
CA SER A 505 -8.20 -35.21 0.24
C SER A 505 -7.55 -36.14 -0.78
N VAL A 506 -8.15 -36.26 -1.97
CA VAL A 506 -7.66 -37.08 -3.08
C VAL A 506 -6.29 -36.62 -3.59
N PHE A 507 -5.95 -35.34 -3.42
CA PHE A 507 -4.69 -34.77 -3.91
C PHE A 507 -3.55 -34.89 -2.91
N PHE A 508 -3.86 -34.90 -1.61
CA PHE A 508 -2.85 -34.71 -0.55
C PHE A 508 -2.57 -35.97 0.29
N LEU A 509 -3.41 -36.99 0.17
CA LEU A 509 -3.21 -38.28 0.81
C LEU A 509 -2.85 -39.37 -0.20
N VAL A 510 -1.76 -40.09 0.08
CA VAL A 510 -1.37 -41.24 -0.74
C VAL A 510 -2.24 -42.43 -0.36
N ARG A 511 -3.10 -42.88 -1.29
CA ARG A 511 -3.89 -44.10 -1.09
C ARG A 511 -2.99 -45.33 -1.19
N ARG A 512 -2.65 -45.93 -0.06
CA ARG A 512 -1.86 -47.17 0.02
C ARG A 512 -2.74 -48.38 0.33
N LYS A 513 -2.30 -49.54 -0.16
CA LYS A 513 -2.82 -50.84 0.31
C LYS A 513 -1.88 -51.33 1.42
N GLY A 514 -2.33 -51.26 2.67
CA GLY A 514 -1.55 -51.64 3.86
C GLY A 514 -1.10 -50.46 4.73
N PRO A 515 -0.40 -50.72 5.86
CA PRO A 515 0.06 -49.69 6.79
C PRO A 515 1.04 -48.72 6.12
N PRO A 516 1.12 -47.46 6.59
CA PRO A 516 2.14 -46.54 6.11
C PRO A 516 3.55 -47.06 6.48
N PRO A 517 4.56 -46.91 5.61
CA PRO A 517 5.95 -47.16 5.96
C PRO A 517 6.44 -46.23 7.07
N ALA A 518 7.57 -46.60 7.68
CA ALA A 518 8.31 -45.74 8.59
C ALA A 518 8.70 -44.42 7.89
N GLY A 519 8.67 -43.33 8.65
CA GLY A 519 8.94 -41.99 8.16
C GLY A 519 7.72 -41.24 7.64
N VAL A 520 6.51 -41.80 7.73
CA VAL A 520 5.31 -41.17 7.16
C VAL A 520 4.24 -40.87 8.20
N ILE A 521 3.66 -39.68 8.13
CA ILE A 521 2.50 -39.27 8.93
C ILE A 521 1.58 -38.33 8.15
N SER A 522 0.27 -38.51 8.32
CA SER A 522 -0.72 -37.54 7.84
C SER A 522 -0.99 -36.49 8.91
N VAL A 523 -1.00 -35.22 8.54
CA VAL A 523 -1.10 -34.06 9.46
C VAL A 523 -2.17 -33.12 8.94
N PRO A 524 -3.12 -32.66 9.78
CA PRO A 524 -4.03 -31.60 9.41
C PRO A 524 -3.21 -30.31 9.37
N ILE A 525 -3.09 -29.68 8.21
CA ILE A 525 -2.58 -28.32 8.07
C ILE A 525 -3.74 -27.39 7.76
N TYR A 526 -3.63 -26.11 8.11
CA TYR A 526 -4.54 -25.12 7.53
C TYR A 526 -3.86 -24.36 6.40
N GLU A 527 -4.67 -23.96 5.43
CA GLU A 527 -4.32 -23.10 4.33
C GLU A 527 -5.48 -22.11 4.16
N GLY A 528 -5.28 -20.89 4.66
CA GLY A 528 -6.40 -19.96 4.87
C GLY A 528 -7.30 -20.40 6.03
N SER A 529 -8.59 -20.63 5.78
CA SER A 529 -9.58 -21.14 6.75
C SER A 529 -9.87 -22.63 6.56
N ARG A 530 -9.37 -23.24 5.49
CA ARG A 530 -9.54 -24.67 5.23
C ARG A 530 -8.46 -25.45 5.92
N VAL A 531 -8.87 -26.55 6.54
CA VAL A 531 -7.96 -27.58 6.97
C VAL A 531 -7.94 -28.67 5.92
N PHE A 532 -6.73 -29.11 5.57
CA PHE A 532 -6.50 -30.27 4.71
C PHE A 532 -5.58 -31.25 5.44
N MET A 533 -5.77 -32.54 5.18
CA MET A 533 -4.80 -33.55 5.60
C MET A 533 -3.71 -33.66 4.54
N VAL A 534 -2.47 -33.44 4.93
CA VAL A 534 -1.29 -33.64 4.08
C VAL A 534 -0.42 -34.75 4.64
N GLU A 535 0.22 -35.52 3.77
CA GLU A 535 1.18 -36.54 4.19
C GLU A 535 2.60 -35.98 4.19
N ILE A 536 3.27 -36.01 5.35
CA ILE A 536 4.69 -35.70 5.50
C ILE A 536 5.47 -37.01 5.41
N GLN A 537 6.50 -37.01 4.59
CA GLN A 537 7.37 -38.16 4.35
C GLN A 537 8.80 -37.78 4.70
N SER A 538 9.47 -38.62 5.48
CA SER A 538 10.87 -38.48 5.82
C SER A 538 11.64 -39.75 5.49
N LEU A 539 12.84 -39.58 4.97
CA LEU A 539 13.83 -40.64 4.76
C LEU A 539 15.16 -40.17 5.34
N ILE A 540 15.73 -40.97 6.23
CA ILE A 540 16.99 -40.67 6.91
C ILE A 540 18.03 -41.70 6.48
N VAL A 541 19.17 -41.23 5.97
CA VAL A 541 20.28 -42.09 5.54
C VAL A 541 21.60 -41.62 6.18
N PRO A 542 22.60 -42.51 6.36
CA PRO A 542 23.92 -42.09 6.85
C PRO A 542 24.54 -41.03 5.93
N ALA A 543 25.03 -39.92 6.51
CA ALA A 543 25.75 -38.91 5.74
C ALA A 543 27.17 -39.41 5.43
N SER A 544 27.65 -39.17 4.20
CA SER A 544 29.03 -39.52 3.80
C SER A 544 30.07 -38.49 4.25
N SER A 545 29.63 -37.28 4.61
CA SER A 545 30.48 -36.18 5.09
C SER A 545 29.68 -35.20 5.95
N LEU A 546 29.34 -34.02 5.42
CA LEU A 546 28.47 -33.05 6.08
C LEU A 546 27.02 -33.48 5.93
N SER A 547 26.29 -33.57 7.04
CA SER A 547 24.84 -33.80 7.05
C SER A 547 24.11 -32.71 6.23
N ARG A 548 23.20 -33.15 5.37
CA ARG A 548 22.38 -32.27 4.53
C ARG A 548 20.90 -32.54 4.74
N ILE A 549 20.11 -31.48 4.55
CA ILE A 549 18.65 -31.54 4.52
C ILE A 549 18.20 -31.26 3.09
N TYR A 550 17.51 -32.23 2.51
CA TYR A 550 16.88 -32.14 1.21
C TYR A 550 15.38 -31.95 1.42
N SER A 551 14.89 -30.75 1.12
CA SER A 551 13.48 -30.38 1.26
C SER A 551 13.12 -29.32 0.24
N ASP A 552 12.11 -29.61 -0.58
CA ASP A 552 11.64 -28.66 -1.61
C ASP A 552 10.42 -27.84 -1.14
N ARG A 553 9.65 -28.37 -0.18
CA ARG A 553 8.30 -27.86 0.17
C ARG A 553 8.12 -27.46 1.63
N ILE A 554 9.10 -27.79 2.48
CA ILE A 554 9.20 -27.33 3.87
C ILE A 554 10.51 -26.56 4.00
N ASP A 555 10.52 -25.44 4.72
CA ASP A 555 11.76 -24.70 4.97
C ASP A 555 12.84 -25.61 5.59
N PRO A 556 13.99 -25.84 4.93
CA PRO A 556 15.07 -26.67 5.48
C PRO A 556 15.54 -26.21 6.86
N ARG A 557 15.44 -24.91 7.18
CA ARG A 557 15.81 -24.37 8.50
C ARG A 557 14.82 -24.80 9.58
N ARG A 558 13.54 -24.96 9.25
CA ARG A 558 12.53 -25.49 10.17
C ARG A 558 12.82 -26.97 10.46
N VAL A 559 13.11 -27.75 9.44
CA VAL A 559 13.47 -29.18 9.57
C VAL A 559 14.74 -29.33 10.42
N SER A 560 15.77 -28.51 10.17
CA SER A 560 17.00 -28.48 10.95
C SER A 560 16.74 -28.21 12.44
N ARG A 561 15.86 -27.24 12.73
CA ARG A 561 15.47 -26.92 14.10
C ARG A 561 14.76 -28.09 14.78
N MET A 562 13.82 -28.72 14.10
CA MET A 562 13.10 -29.89 14.63
C MET A 562 14.03 -31.08 14.88
N ALA A 563 14.97 -31.33 13.98
CA ALA A 563 16.01 -32.34 14.17
C ALA A 563 16.89 -32.05 15.39
N ALA A 564 17.31 -30.79 15.59
CA ALA A 564 18.10 -30.39 16.75
C ALA A 564 17.33 -30.54 18.08
N VAL A 565 16.04 -30.21 18.11
CA VAL A 565 15.19 -30.41 19.29
C VAL A 565 15.02 -31.91 19.57
N LEU A 566 14.79 -32.75 18.55
CA LEU A 566 14.75 -34.21 18.73
C LEU A 566 16.06 -34.76 19.32
N GLU A 567 17.21 -34.38 18.76
CA GLU A 567 18.54 -34.81 19.22
C GLU A 567 18.79 -34.40 20.68
N LYS A 568 18.40 -33.17 21.06
CA LYS A 568 18.60 -32.66 22.42
C LYS A 568 17.75 -33.39 23.49
N TYR A 569 16.52 -33.79 23.16
CA TYR A 569 15.55 -34.28 24.14
C TYR A 569 15.33 -35.80 24.12
N LEU A 570 15.72 -36.51 23.04
CA LEU A 570 15.47 -37.95 22.88
C LEU A 570 16.73 -38.80 22.79
N ASP A 571 17.91 -38.22 23.00
CA ASP A 571 19.21 -38.92 22.94
C ASP A 571 19.43 -39.67 21.60
N ILE A 572 18.96 -39.08 20.50
CA ILE A 572 19.16 -39.61 19.14
C ILE A 572 20.18 -38.77 18.39
N THR A 573 21.00 -39.38 17.53
CA THR A 573 21.98 -38.65 16.71
C THR A 573 21.48 -38.47 15.29
N LEU A 574 21.03 -37.26 14.94
CA LEU A 574 20.63 -36.85 13.60
C LEU A 574 21.69 -36.01 12.89
N SER A 575 22.60 -35.38 13.65
CA SER A 575 23.70 -34.54 13.17
C SER A 575 24.66 -35.22 12.18
N ASN A 576 24.69 -36.55 12.12
CA ASN A 576 25.51 -37.34 11.18
C ASN A 576 24.67 -38.04 10.08
N LYS A 577 23.43 -37.62 9.87
CA LYS A 577 22.51 -38.22 8.89
C LYS A 577 22.09 -37.21 7.83
N ASP A 578 21.89 -37.68 6.61
CA ASP A 578 21.19 -36.90 5.59
C ASP A 578 19.68 -37.12 5.77
N ILE A 579 18.93 -36.01 5.76
CA ILE A 579 17.48 -35.98 5.95
C ILE A 579 16.84 -35.56 4.64
N TYR A 580 16.03 -36.45 4.08
CA TYR A 580 15.12 -36.13 2.98
C TYR A 580 13.73 -35.96 3.57
N ILE A 581 13.07 -34.86 3.27
CA ILE A 581 11.69 -34.62 3.70
C ILE A 581 10.86 -34.09 2.53
N ASN A 582 9.65 -34.61 2.42
CA ASN A 582 8.73 -34.32 1.33
C ASN A 582 7.30 -34.18 1.86
N VAL A 583 6.48 -33.44 1.11
CA VAL A 583 5.05 -33.27 1.36
C VAL A 583 4.29 -33.85 0.18
N ALA A 584 3.44 -34.84 0.43
CA ALA A 584 2.63 -35.42 -0.63
C ALA A 584 1.63 -34.40 -1.19
N GLY A 585 1.40 -34.48 -2.49
CA GLY A 585 0.48 -33.57 -3.19
C GLY A 585 1.05 -32.18 -3.49
N GLY A 586 2.33 -31.94 -3.20
CA GLY A 586 3.06 -30.81 -3.77
C GLY A 586 2.72 -29.43 -3.19
N ILE A 587 2.06 -29.38 -2.02
CA ILE A 587 1.82 -28.13 -1.30
C ILE A 587 3.10 -27.68 -0.59
N THR A 588 3.42 -26.39 -0.68
CA THR A 588 4.42 -25.76 0.19
C THR A 588 3.81 -25.42 1.54
N ILE A 589 4.37 -25.96 2.63
CA ILE A 589 3.81 -25.80 3.98
C ILE A 589 4.41 -24.58 4.68
N GLN A 590 3.55 -23.64 5.09
CA GLN A 590 3.93 -22.51 5.94
C GLN A 590 3.40 -22.65 7.39
N ASP A 591 2.35 -23.44 7.58
CA ASP A 591 1.69 -23.70 8.86
C ASP A 591 2.66 -24.19 9.94
N ILE A 592 2.71 -23.53 11.10
CA ILE A 592 3.55 -23.92 12.25
C ILE A 592 3.01 -25.14 13.00
N GLY A 593 1.72 -25.47 12.84
CA GLY A 593 1.12 -26.68 13.42
C GLY A 593 1.66 -27.98 12.84
N VAL A 594 2.50 -27.90 11.80
CA VAL A 594 3.15 -29.03 11.16
C VAL A 594 4.34 -29.58 11.97
N ASP A 595 4.89 -28.81 12.92
CA ASP A 595 6.16 -29.13 13.59
C ASP A 595 6.11 -30.50 14.29
N VAL A 596 5.03 -30.78 15.01
CA VAL A 596 4.76 -32.10 15.61
C VAL A 596 4.79 -33.22 14.56
N GLY A 597 4.19 -32.98 13.40
CA GLY A 597 4.19 -33.91 12.28
C GLY A 597 5.58 -34.16 11.71
N ILE A 598 6.38 -33.11 11.54
CA ILE A 598 7.79 -33.22 11.12
C ILE A 598 8.57 -34.06 12.13
N CYS A 599 8.42 -33.79 13.44
CA CYS A 599 9.12 -34.54 14.48
C CYS A 599 8.74 -36.03 14.49
N LEU A 600 7.45 -36.36 14.35
CA LEU A 600 7.00 -37.74 14.28
C LEU A 600 7.49 -38.45 13.01
N ALA A 601 7.50 -37.77 11.85
CA ALA A 601 8.05 -38.32 10.62
C ALA A 601 9.55 -38.62 10.75
N LEU A 602 10.34 -37.67 11.28
CA LEU A 602 11.77 -37.84 11.49
C LEU A 602 12.08 -38.97 12.48
N TYR A 603 11.38 -39.00 13.62
CA TYR A 603 11.57 -40.05 14.62
C TYR A 603 11.19 -41.44 14.08
N SER A 604 10.06 -41.52 13.36
CA SER A 604 9.62 -42.75 12.71
C SER A 604 10.64 -43.27 11.69
N ALA A 605 11.20 -42.38 10.86
CA ALA A 605 12.24 -42.73 9.89
C ALA A 605 13.53 -43.18 10.59
N TYR A 606 13.95 -42.49 11.65
CA TYR A 606 15.16 -42.80 12.40
C TYR A 606 15.08 -44.19 13.06
N GLN A 607 13.97 -44.50 13.71
CA GLN A 607 13.76 -45.78 14.40
C GLN A 607 13.35 -46.91 13.44
N SER A 608 13.03 -46.60 12.18
CA SER A 608 12.41 -47.54 11.24
C SER A 608 11.11 -48.18 11.77
N VAL A 609 10.34 -47.42 12.57
CA VAL A 609 9.06 -47.85 13.15
C VAL A 609 7.95 -46.94 12.60
N PRO A 610 6.93 -47.48 11.91
CA PRO A 610 5.79 -46.70 11.44
C PRO A 610 5.03 -45.99 12.56
N VAL A 611 4.53 -44.79 12.27
CA VAL A 611 3.50 -44.15 13.11
C VAL A 611 2.23 -45.04 13.07
N PRO A 612 1.54 -45.27 14.19
CA PRO A 612 0.35 -46.11 14.21
C PRO A 612 -0.72 -45.65 13.22
N GLU A 613 -1.43 -46.62 12.63
CA GLU A 613 -2.49 -46.33 11.65
C GLU A 613 -3.56 -45.40 12.24
N LYS A 614 -4.13 -44.56 11.37
CA LYS A 614 -5.20 -43.61 11.74
C LYS A 614 -4.82 -42.68 12.89
N THR A 615 -3.52 -42.45 13.09
CA THR A 615 -2.98 -41.47 14.01
C THR A 615 -2.55 -40.23 13.24
N THR A 616 -2.93 -39.07 13.76
CA THR A 616 -2.49 -37.77 13.27
C THR A 616 -2.14 -36.88 14.45
N ALA A 617 -1.37 -35.83 14.21
CA ALA A 617 -0.91 -34.93 15.26
C ALA A 617 -0.62 -33.56 14.68
N PHE A 618 -0.83 -32.51 15.47
CA PHE A 618 -0.48 -31.14 15.10
C PHE A 618 -0.13 -30.33 16.35
N GLY A 619 0.69 -29.29 16.17
CA GLY A 619 1.17 -28.42 17.24
C GLY A 619 2.48 -27.76 16.85
N GLU A 620 2.76 -26.60 17.45
CA GLU A 620 4.06 -25.94 17.34
C GLU A 620 5.01 -26.52 18.38
N ILE A 621 6.28 -26.74 18.02
CA ILE A 621 7.30 -27.22 18.97
C ILE A 621 8.27 -26.07 19.29
N SER A 622 8.37 -25.74 20.58
CA SER A 622 9.34 -24.76 21.06
C SER A 622 10.76 -25.36 21.10
N LEU A 623 11.79 -24.50 21.12
CA LEU A 623 13.18 -24.95 21.32
C LEU A 623 13.40 -25.63 22.68
N ALA A 624 12.49 -25.41 23.64
CA ALA A 624 12.49 -26.06 24.94
C ALA A 624 11.79 -27.44 24.94
N GLY A 625 11.35 -27.94 23.77
CA GLY A 625 10.67 -29.22 23.62
C GLY A 625 9.22 -29.21 24.08
N GLU A 626 8.62 -28.04 24.31
CA GLU A 626 7.19 -27.87 24.65
C GLU A 626 6.33 -27.90 23.40
N ILE A 627 5.13 -28.45 23.51
CA ILE A 627 4.15 -28.49 22.43
C ILE A 627 3.06 -27.45 22.70
N ARG A 628 2.87 -26.53 21.75
CA ARG A 628 1.99 -25.36 21.90
C ARG A 628 0.77 -25.40 20.97
N PRO A 629 -0.38 -24.86 21.42
CA PRO A 629 -1.59 -24.73 20.61
C PRO A 629 -1.36 -23.85 19.38
N THR A 630 -1.99 -24.24 18.27
CA THR A 630 -1.94 -23.50 17.00
C THR A 630 -3.34 -23.18 16.50
N ALA A 631 -3.43 -22.26 15.55
CA ALA A 631 -4.70 -21.82 14.98
C ALA A 631 -5.55 -22.99 14.44
N PHE A 632 -6.87 -22.79 14.45
CA PHE A 632 -7.87 -23.71 13.90
C PHE A 632 -7.91 -25.11 14.54
N THR A 633 -7.53 -25.24 15.81
CA THR A 633 -7.50 -26.52 16.54
C THR A 633 -8.78 -27.35 16.35
N LYS A 634 -9.95 -26.74 16.57
CA LYS A 634 -11.25 -27.44 16.46
C LYS A 634 -11.51 -27.92 15.03
N GLN A 635 -11.24 -27.08 14.02
CA GLN A 635 -11.40 -27.48 12.62
C GLN A 635 -10.41 -28.60 12.23
N ARG A 636 -9.17 -28.55 12.75
CA ARG A 636 -8.16 -29.60 12.52
C ARG A 636 -8.62 -30.95 13.02
N MET A 637 -9.12 -30.98 14.25
CA MET A 637 -9.65 -32.19 14.88
C MET A 637 -10.90 -32.71 14.15
N HIS A 638 -11.80 -31.81 13.76
CA HIS A 638 -13.00 -32.19 13.02
C HIS A 638 -12.66 -32.80 11.65
N THR A 639 -11.75 -32.17 10.90
CA THR A 639 -11.30 -32.65 9.59
C THR A 639 -10.59 -33.99 9.71
N ALA A 640 -9.70 -34.15 10.69
CA ALA A 640 -9.06 -35.43 10.97
C ALA A 640 -10.09 -36.54 11.24
N LYS A 641 -11.10 -36.25 12.06
CA LYS A 641 -12.18 -37.20 12.37
C LYS A 641 -13.01 -37.56 11.14
N ASP A 642 -13.40 -36.56 10.35
CA ASP A 642 -14.21 -36.76 9.14
C ASP A 642 -13.46 -37.59 8.08
N MET A 643 -12.13 -37.45 8.05
CA MET A 643 -11.25 -38.23 7.19
C MET A 643 -10.87 -39.61 7.76
N GLY A 644 -11.45 -40.00 8.90
CA GLY A 644 -11.36 -41.33 9.47
C GLY A 644 -10.14 -41.60 10.37
N PHE A 645 -9.45 -40.55 10.83
CA PHE A 645 -8.41 -40.69 11.86
C PHE A 645 -9.05 -40.93 13.23
N LEU A 646 -8.57 -41.95 13.94
CA LEU A 646 -9.11 -42.36 15.25
C LEU A 646 -8.38 -41.64 16.39
N THR A 647 -7.08 -41.42 16.22
CA THR A 647 -6.23 -40.77 17.22
C THR A 647 -5.73 -39.45 16.66
N CYS A 648 -5.98 -38.36 17.37
CA CYS A 648 -5.45 -37.04 17.06
C CYS A 648 -4.70 -36.53 18.30
N ILE A 649 -3.37 -36.46 18.20
CA ILE A 649 -2.51 -35.97 19.29
C ILE A 649 -2.46 -34.44 19.21
N VAL A 650 -2.90 -33.78 20.28
CA VAL A 650 -3.01 -32.31 20.35
C VAL A 650 -2.18 -31.72 21.51
N PRO A 651 -1.91 -30.41 21.52
CA PRO A 651 -1.24 -29.74 22.65
C PRO A 651 -2.07 -29.84 23.95
N SER A 652 -1.41 -29.96 25.11
CA SER A 652 -2.05 -30.14 26.43
C SER A 652 -2.91 -28.98 26.92
N ASP A 653 -2.65 -27.76 26.46
CA ASP A 653 -3.34 -26.53 26.92
C ASP A 653 -4.75 -26.37 26.33
N LEU A 654 -5.30 -27.43 25.76
CA LEU A 654 -6.61 -27.47 25.15
C LEU A 654 -7.55 -28.31 26.02
N ASP A 655 -8.59 -27.68 26.59
CA ASP A 655 -9.71 -28.34 27.30
C ASP A 655 -10.44 -29.32 26.36
N THR A 656 -9.86 -30.49 26.13
CA THR A 656 -10.34 -31.47 25.15
C THR A 656 -10.21 -32.88 25.68
N THR A 657 -11.21 -33.72 25.38
CA THR A 657 -11.25 -35.16 25.72
C THR A 657 -10.34 -36.01 24.83
N HIS A 658 -9.35 -35.40 24.20
CA HIS A 658 -8.51 -36.01 23.17
C HIS A 658 -7.11 -36.27 23.69
N THR A 659 -6.39 -37.22 23.07
CA THR A 659 -5.02 -37.55 23.44
C THR A 659 -4.14 -36.31 23.32
N SER A 660 -3.54 -35.86 24.41
CA SER A 660 -2.75 -34.63 24.45
C SER A 660 -1.30 -34.88 24.84
N ALA A 661 -0.38 -34.04 24.34
CA ALA A 661 1.02 -34.04 24.75
C ALA A 661 1.46 -32.61 25.08
N SER A 662 2.15 -32.44 26.21
CA SER A 662 2.73 -31.18 26.67
C SER A 662 4.18 -30.99 26.23
N SER A 663 4.88 -32.10 25.99
CA SER A 663 6.30 -32.13 25.65
C SER A 663 6.60 -33.13 24.54
N LEU A 664 7.74 -32.94 23.88
CA LEU A 664 8.24 -33.81 22.82
C LEU A 664 8.45 -35.26 23.30
N THR A 665 8.96 -35.47 24.51
CA THR A 665 9.18 -36.81 25.07
C THR A 665 7.85 -37.54 25.29
N GLU A 666 6.85 -36.83 25.84
CA GLU A 666 5.50 -37.34 26.01
C GLU A 666 4.83 -37.65 24.66
N LEU A 667 4.99 -36.78 23.66
CA LEU A 667 4.49 -37.01 22.30
C LEU A 667 5.01 -38.31 21.69
N ILE A 668 6.33 -38.55 21.76
CA ILE A 668 6.93 -39.78 21.26
C ILE A 668 6.43 -40.98 22.06
N HIS A 669 6.34 -40.85 23.38
CA HIS A 669 5.82 -41.93 24.22
C HIS A 669 4.38 -42.27 23.81
N ILE A 670 3.49 -41.29 23.67
CA ILE A 670 2.10 -41.50 23.26
C ILE A 670 2.01 -42.11 21.85
N ALA A 671 2.80 -41.60 20.90
CA ALA A 671 2.73 -42.03 19.51
C ALA A 671 3.30 -43.44 19.28
N PHE A 672 4.30 -43.88 20.07
CA PHE A 672 5.01 -45.14 19.83
C PHE A 672 4.94 -46.15 21.00
N SER A 673 4.32 -45.79 22.14
CA SER A 673 4.25 -46.61 23.37
C SER A 673 2.80 -46.99 23.73
N SER A 674 2.19 -47.85 22.90
CA SER A 674 1.06 -48.73 23.30
C SER A 674 0.91 -49.90 22.31
N PRO A 675 0.30 -51.03 22.69
CA PRO A 675 1.01 -52.30 22.83
C PRO A 675 0.91 -53.18 21.58
N HIS A 676 1.81 -53.01 20.62
CA HIS A 676 2.02 -54.06 19.59
C HIS A 676 3.47 -54.44 19.34
N THR A 677 4.42 -53.89 20.10
CA THR A 677 5.85 -54.21 20.01
C THR A 677 6.35 -55.22 21.06
N ALA A 678 5.43 -55.98 21.67
CA ALA A 678 5.76 -57.18 22.46
C ALA A 678 5.22 -58.44 21.77
N LYS A 679 5.70 -58.71 20.55
CA LYS A 679 5.84 -60.04 19.92
C LYS A 679 6.31 -59.88 18.48
N LYS A 680 7.62 -59.91 18.29
CA LYS A 680 8.28 -60.68 17.24
C LYS A 680 9.72 -60.93 17.64
#